data_AF-A0AAD5M537-F1
#
_entry.id   AF-A0AAD5M537-F1
#
_cell.length_a   1.000
_cell.length_b   1.000
_cell.length_c   1.000
_cell.angle_alpha   90.00
_cell.angle_beta   90.00
_cell.angle_gamma   90.00
#
_symmetry.space_group_name_H-M   'P 1'
#
loop_
_entity.id
_entity.type
_entity.pdbx_description
1 polymer ?
#
loop_
_entity_poly.entity_id
_entity_poly.type
_entity_poly.pdbx_seq_one_letter_code
_entity_poly.pdbx_strand_id
1 'polypeptide(L)'
;MMVATPPRDDERALLLLPLSHRDAAVAPLRRDVGCAKPSEPHELLGLGLVAISAVCFSVVTTLVKFETLRGFTAMETIFWRSSVAFGLNRIAMYYHGISTHVQREHRGAMLMQCVFGFSCIAFGFFAISRMVLADASALIFTSPLLTFFLGACFLQERIDALTLSFAIISLLGLVCVVRPAAVFGEYEVAPGHPIAIAAALLAAVTQSLLYICVRKLQALNSLVVAHYYAAFSAVTAFVFIFLCQDTFHLPSALAEWTGMLGIGLCAFVGQISLTKGFQLEHAGMAAVMRCLDVVCVFLWDSFFLQEPISPWSVVGAATICNRMTSPRGKKLFVFGLGFTATRAALAFHRKGFEVAGTSRSAASALEVSARHPEIFSSTGATRNVFVFDGTSWDLSLNSDVSVTDALAGTTHLLVSVPTGRVEGQEDPVLFALKEELLTATRPTLQWLAYLSTIGVYGETNGVAVDESAPVASTVKRSQMRIEAERQWLETGLPCHVFRIAGIYGPGRGTLTKVRSGSATRIHLPGRLFNRIHVDDIVGILEASAARPNPGAIYNVADDEPAPAEEVTAYACELLGVPVVPLQTWEEAEQTMSAMAKSFYAESKVVKNTRVKEELGVVLRYPTYREGLLAQLIEEEQDANREGDTKDPQHGGFKPALVTLVNIGSLKPEPYLDLRQVAFRLSRALRLPVVPCSFRFSNRVDASLLHNLPAKTLETVLTESLTAPRSEADADDTHRVVILPLFFGNSSTLTEFLPKVLRKSWDAADSRARRLEARVGRCLVDLENPRDDRIARILLEKVKLVVAQASAPQDITVLVLEHGTPNREVHDATALVTSQLREMLRSTPGVQRIEHACMERRDGEEYDFNDPLLEKAIDHYGIKSGTVIVSLLFFSQGRHAGERGDIDVIVEDLKTRYPHLEFQVTEPLGAHAGLSEILQDRYREACKAAPMHILSPTLFLKLPLLLLPHPHSFVKATLLFKQLVLLDCKLLDLGLKLLSLLVNLQQGYLILQIADRTCHLIEKASFIDKSLMDSVAICR
;
A
#
# COMPACT_ATOMS: atom_id res chain seq x y z
N MET A 1 11.94 12.28 -73.09
CA MET A 1 13.18 11.98 -73.83
C MET A 1 14.30 11.80 -72.81
N MET A 2 15.01 10.68 -72.92
CA MET A 2 16.26 10.26 -72.22
C MET A 2 16.20 10.21 -70.68
N VAL A 3 15.98 9.06 -70.02
CA VAL A 3 16.77 7.80 -69.96
C VAL A 3 18.12 7.99 -69.26
N ALA A 4 18.22 7.53 -68.00
CA ALA A 4 19.14 6.46 -67.59
C ALA A 4 19.00 6.12 -66.07
N THR A 5 19.10 4.83 -65.80
CA THR A 5 18.83 4.03 -64.59
C THR A 5 20.03 3.88 -63.62
N PRO A 6 19.86 3.25 -62.42
CA PRO A 6 20.70 3.41 -61.21
C PRO A 6 21.79 2.32 -61.03
N PRO A 7 22.60 2.38 -59.94
CA PRO A 7 22.52 1.34 -58.87
C PRO A 7 22.71 1.92 -57.44
N ARG A 8 21.96 1.48 -56.41
CA ARG A 8 22.15 0.34 -55.47
C ARG A 8 23.35 0.42 -54.51
N ASP A 9 22.94 0.41 -53.23
CA ASP A 9 23.50 -0.22 -52.03
C ASP A 9 24.58 0.49 -51.17
N ASP A 10 24.10 0.75 -49.94
CA ASP A 10 24.69 0.48 -48.63
C ASP A 10 25.54 1.50 -47.85
N GLU A 11 24.93 1.82 -46.70
CA GLU A 11 25.47 2.07 -45.36
C GLU A 11 26.24 3.36 -45.05
N ARG A 12 25.53 4.22 -44.29
CA ARG A 12 25.91 4.83 -43.01
C ARG A 12 27.33 5.43 -42.91
N ALA A 13 27.38 6.77 -42.88
CA ALA A 13 27.53 7.55 -41.63
C ALA A 13 28.22 8.90 -41.88
N LEU A 14 27.61 9.96 -41.33
CA LEU A 14 28.23 11.13 -40.68
C LEU A 14 29.20 12.01 -41.51
N LEU A 15 28.82 13.28 -41.74
CA LEU A 15 29.38 14.48 -41.07
C LEU A 15 29.12 15.82 -41.83
N LEU A 16 28.79 16.87 -41.05
CA LEU A 16 29.08 18.32 -41.24
C LEU A 16 28.20 19.14 -42.22
N LEU A 17 27.31 20.04 -41.74
CA LEU A 17 27.48 21.51 -41.46
C LEU A 17 26.66 22.34 -42.50
N PRO A 18 26.42 23.66 -42.36
CA PRO A 18 25.71 24.40 -41.31
C PRO A 18 24.65 25.42 -41.83
N LEU A 19 23.79 25.87 -40.91
CA LEU A 19 23.14 27.20 -40.76
C LEU A 19 22.92 28.14 -41.98
N SER A 20 21.64 28.52 -42.20
CA SER A 20 21.26 29.94 -42.39
C SER A 20 19.78 30.21 -41.99
N HIS A 21 19.62 31.11 -41.00
CA HIS A 21 18.62 32.18 -40.77
C HIS A 21 17.17 32.05 -41.32
N ARG A 22 16.07 32.43 -40.64
CA ARG A 22 15.78 33.29 -39.46
C ARG A 22 14.32 33.07 -39.01
N ASP A 23 14.11 33.15 -37.70
CA ASP A 23 13.00 33.78 -36.95
C ASP A 23 11.52 33.41 -37.21
N ALA A 24 10.99 32.54 -36.35
CA ALA A 24 9.65 32.70 -35.76
C ALA A 24 9.65 32.15 -34.32
N ALA A 25 9.24 32.99 -33.37
CA ALA A 25 9.39 32.78 -31.93
C ALA A 25 8.61 31.56 -31.42
N VAL A 26 9.34 30.61 -30.80
CA VAL A 26 8.80 29.55 -29.96
C VAL A 26 9.43 29.71 -28.58
N ALA A 27 8.61 29.98 -27.57
CA ALA A 27 9.03 29.96 -26.17
C ALA A 27 9.51 28.55 -25.79
N PRO A 28 10.65 28.41 -25.07
CA PRO A 28 11.24 27.09 -24.84
C PRO A 28 10.43 26.31 -23.80
N LEU A 29 9.84 25.20 -24.25
CA LEU A 29 9.44 24.07 -23.41
C LEU A 29 10.70 23.52 -22.70
N ARG A 30 10.97 24.02 -21.49
CA ARG A 30 11.79 23.28 -20.52
C ARG A 30 11.02 22.02 -20.17
N ARG A 31 11.47 20.88 -20.69
CA ARG A 31 11.24 19.58 -20.06
C ARG A 31 12.01 19.59 -18.74
N ASP A 32 11.36 20.06 -17.69
CA ASP A 32 11.76 19.71 -16.34
C ASP A 32 11.51 18.21 -16.20
N VAL A 33 12.60 17.44 -16.29
CA VAL A 33 12.65 16.07 -15.81
C VAL A 33 12.28 16.15 -14.34
N GLY A 34 11.01 15.83 -14.04
CA GLY A 34 10.47 15.88 -12.69
C GLY A 34 11.33 15.03 -11.77
N CYS A 35 12.14 15.69 -10.95
CA CYS A 35 12.77 15.10 -9.80
C CYS A 35 11.64 14.48 -8.97
N ALA A 36 11.67 13.17 -8.76
CA ALA A 36 10.80 12.52 -7.79
C ALA A 36 10.90 13.32 -6.48
N LYS A 37 9.78 13.90 -6.04
CA LYS A 37 9.73 14.59 -4.74
C LYS A 37 10.04 13.57 -3.64
N PRO A 38 10.81 13.95 -2.60
CA PRO A 38 11.17 13.04 -1.53
C PRO A 38 9.91 12.53 -0.82
N SER A 39 9.89 11.22 -0.54
CA SER A 39 8.95 10.57 0.37
C SER A 39 8.82 11.36 1.67
N GLU A 40 7.60 11.39 2.24
CA GLU A 40 7.28 12.07 3.50
C GLU A 40 8.39 11.92 4.54
N PRO A 41 8.83 13.02 5.20
CA PRO A 41 9.83 12.91 6.25
C PRO A 41 9.22 12.10 7.39
N HIS A 42 9.78 10.94 7.68
CA HIS A 42 9.49 10.22 8.90
C HIS A 42 10.00 11.07 10.08
N GLU A 43 9.16 11.93 10.63
CA GLU A 43 9.57 12.90 11.66
C GLU A 43 10.16 12.18 12.89
N LEU A 44 9.52 11.07 13.28
CA LEU A 44 10.01 10.14 14.31
C LEU A 44 11.39 9.55 14.00
N LEU A 45 11.70 9.27 12.73
CA LEU A 45 13.00 8.77 12.32
C LEU A 45 14.07 9.85 12.45
N GLY A 46 13.75 11.10 12.06
CA GLY A 46 14.67 12.22 12.20
C GLY A 46 15.03 12.49 13.66
N LEU A 47 14.04 12.58 14.54
CA LEU A 47 14.25 12.74 16.00
C LEU A 47 14.99 11.54 16.60
N GLY A 48 14.64 10.31 16.21
CA GLY A 48 15.32 9.09 16.66
C GLY A 48 16.80 9.05 16.28
N LEU A 49 17.15 9.48 15.07
CA LEU A 49 18.55 9.59 14.63
C LEU A 49 19.32 10.64 15.43
N VAL A 50 18.69 11.78 15.75
CA VAL A 50 19.32 12.78 16.63
C VAL A 50 19.51 12.22 18.05
N ALA A 51 18.57 11.43 18.57
CA ALA A 51 18.71 10.74 19.85
C ALA A 51 19.90 9.78 19.87
N ILE A 52 20.06 8.96 18.81
CA ILE A 52 21.21 8.06 18.66
C ILE A 52 22.52 8.84 18.65
N SER A 53 22.55 9.98 17.94
CA SER A 53 23.73 10.86 17.96
C SER A 53 24.02 11.41 19.36
N ALA A 54 23.01 11.62 20.20
CA ALA A 54 23.16 12.08 21.59
C ALA A 54 23.89 11.07 22.45
N VAL A 55 23.48 9.82 22.38
CA VAL A 55 24.16 8.73 23.08
C VAL A 55 25.61 8.61 22.59
N CYS A 56 25.85 8.64 21.28
CA CYS A 56 27.21 8.56 20.74
C CYS A 56 28.10 9.72 21.19
N PHE A 57 27.63 10.97 21.14
CA PHE A 57 28.42 12.13 21.55
C PHE A 57 28.59 12.25 23.07
N SER A 58 27.68 11.70 23.87
CA SER A 58 27.86 11.61 25.33
C SER A 58 29.07 10.73 25.66
N VAL A 59 29.18 9.56 25.02
CA VAL A 59 30.33 8.66 25.17
C VAL A 59 31.62 9.32 24.69
N VAL A 60 31.58 10.01 23.54
CA VAL A 60 32.74 10.78 23.05
C VAL A 60 33.19 11.81 24.09
N THR A 61 32.27 12.59 24.64
CA THR A 61 32.59 13.65 25.62
C THR A 61 33.25 13.07 26.88
N THR A 62 32.71 11.98 27.42
CA THR A 62 33.28 11.27 28.58
C THR A 62 34.68 10.72 28.26
N LEU A 63 34.86 10.04 27.12
CA LEU A 63 36.16 9.50 26.71
C LEU A 63 37.21 10.60 26.47
N VAL A 64 36.82 11.73 25.87
CA VAL A 64 37.73 12.87 25.68
C VAL A 64 38.22 13.43 27.00
N LYS A 65 37.36 13.48 28.04
CA LYS A 65 37.80 13.88 29.38
C LYS A 65 38.84 12.91 29.94
N PHE A 66 38.65 11.60 29.78
CA PHE A 66 39.62 10.59 30.21
C PHE A 66 40.96 10.70 29.46
N GLU A 67 40.94 10.91 28.15
CA GLU A 67 42.18 11.09 27.37
C GLU A 67 42.91 12.40 27.71
N THR A 68 42.15 13.45 28.06
CA THR A 68 42.75 14.70 28.57
C THR A 68 43.50 14.47 29.87
N LEU A 69 42.97 13.62 30.76
CA LEU A 69 43.66 13.23 32.01
C LEU A 69 44.93 12.40 31.75
N ARG A 70 45.01 11.72 30.60
CA ARG A 70 46.19 10.98 30.14
C ARG A 70 47.23 11.85 29.43
N GLY A 71 46.97 13.15 29.29
CA GLY A 71 47.92 14.12 28.74
C GLY A 71 47.72 14.48 27.27
N PHE A 72 46.71 13.91 26.58
CA PHE A 72 46.39 14.32 25.20
C PHE A 72 45.77 15.71 25.17
N THR A 73 46.22 16.55 24.26
CA THR A 73 45.64 17.87 24.04
C THR A 73 44.32 17.79 23.27
N ALA A 74 43.51 18.84 23.35
CA ALA A 74 42.24 18.93 22.62
C ALA A 74 42.43 18.76 21.09
N MET A 75 43.50 19.35 20.52
CA MET A 75 43.77 19.29 19.08
C MET A 75 44.25 17.91 18.64
N GLU A 76 45.11 17.24 19.41
CA GLU A 76 45.51 15.85 19.16
C GLU A 76 44.29 14.92 19.21
N THR A 77 43.39 15.13 20.16
CA THR A 77 42.15 14.34 20.27
C THR A 77 41.23 14.55 19.06
N ILE A 78 41.09 15.79 18.57
CA ILE A 78 40.31 16.10 17.35
C ILE A 78 40.94 15.45 16.13
N PHE A 79 42.28 15.47 16.04
CA PHE A 79 43.02 14.84 14.94
C PHE A 79 42.76 13.34 14.88
N TRP A 80 42.96 12.62 16.00
CA TRP A 80 42.74 11.16 16.04
C TRP A 80 41.28 10.78 15.78
N ARG A 81 40.33 11.46 16.45
CA ARG A 81 38.89 11.30 16.22
C ARG A 81 38.51 11.44 14.75
N SER A 82 38.94 12.54 14.13
CA SER A 82 38.55 12.90 12.76
C SER A 82 39.22 12.00 11.72
N SER A 83 40.45 11.55 11.98
CA SER A 83 41.17 10.62 11.10
C SER A 83 40.52 9.25 11.05
N VAL A 84 40.12 8.70 12.21
CA VAL A 84 39.39 7.42 12.29
C VAL A 84 38.02 7.55 11.61
N ALA A 85 37.26 8.61 11.93
CA ALA A 85 35.94 8.84 11.31
C ALA A 85 36.03 9.05 9.80
N PHE A 86 37.09 9.70 9.30
CA PHE A 86 37.34 9.86 7.86
C PHE A 86 37.56 8.51 7.17
N GLY A 87 38.39 7.64 7.76
CA GLY A 87 38.64 6.29 7.25
C GLY A 87 37.36 5.44 7.18
N LEU A 88 36.57 5.43 8.26
CA LEU A 88 35.29 4.72 8.31
C LEU A 88 34.29 5.26 7.28
N ASN A 89 34.19 6.58 7.12
CA ASN A 89 33.35 7.19 6.07
C ASN A 89 33.81 6.76 4.67
N ARG A 90 35.12 6.70 4.42
CA ARG A 90 35.64 6.29 3.10
C ARG A 90 35.30 4.83 2.78
N ILE A 91 35.40 3.94 3.78
CA ILE A 91 35.03 2.52 3.65
C ILE A 91 33.52 2.39 3.38
N ALA A 92 32.69 3.09 4.15
CA ALA A 92 31.23 3.06 3.98
C ALA A 92 30.80 3.57 2.59
N MET A 93 31.41 4.66 2.11
CA MET A 93 31.12 5.20 0.77
C MET A 93 31.52 4.24 -0.36
N TYR A 94 32.64 3.52 -0.20
CA TYR A 94 33.08 2.52 -1.17
C TYR A 94 32.11 1.33 -1.24
N TYR A 95 31.70 0.81 -0.08
CA TYR A 95 30.76 -0.32 0.01
C TYR A 95 29.38 0.01 -0.60
N HIS A 96 28.88 1.24 -0.38
CA HIS A 96 27.58 1.67 -0.89
C HIS A 96 27.62 2.29 -2.30
N GLY A 97 28.79 2.36 -2.96
CA GLY A 97 28.91 2.92 -4.31
C GLY A 97 28.58 4.42 -4.41
N ILE A 98 28.82 5.19 -3.34
CA ILE A 98 28.43 6.61 -3.27
C ILE A 98 29.54 7.51 -3.81
N SER A 99 29.21 8.38 -4.77
CA SER A 99 30.15 9.38 -5.32
C SER A 99 30.43 10.52 -4.34
N THR A 100 31.68 11.00 -4.30
CA THR A 100 32.12 12.17 -3.51
C THR A 100 31.76 13.51 -4.16
N HIS A 101 31.10 13.50 -5.32
CA HIS A 101 30.82 14.70 -6.09
C HIS A 101 29.80 15.62 -5.40
N VAL A 102 30.18 16.89 -5.18
CA VAL A 102 29.30 17.93 -4.64
C VAL A 102 29.03 18.98 -5.72
N GLN A 103 27.74 19.19 -6.00
CA GLN A 103 27.26 20.18 -6.95
C GLN A 103 27.67 21.59 -6.55
N ARG A 104 27.96 22.47 -7.53
CA ARG A 104 28.54 23.81 -7.28
C ARG A 104 27.69 24.67 -6.33
N GLU A 105 26.38 24.57 -6.42
CA GLU A 105 25.43 25.32 -5.59
C GLU A 105 25.53 25.01 -4.10
N HIS A 106 25.93 23.79 -3.72
CA HIS A 106 26.01 23.39 -2.30
C HIS A 106 27.41 23.53 -1.70
N ARG A 107 28.44 23.87 -2.49
CA ARG A 107 29.84 23.94 -2.01
C ARG A 107 30.05 25.02 -0.95
N GLY A 108 29.39 26.17 -1.09
CA GLY A 108 29.48 27.25 -0.11
C GLY A 108 28.94 26.82 1.26
N ALA A 109 27.73 26.26 1.29
CA ALA A 109 27.12 25.75 2.52
C ALA A 109 27.91 24.58 3.13
N MET A 110 28.49 23.71 2.29
CA MET A 110 29.38 22.62 2.75
C MET A 110 30.66 23.16 3.41
N LEU A 111 31.31 24.17 2.81
CA LEU A 111 32.51 24.77 3.40
C LEU A 111 32.20 25.46 4.73
N MET A 112 31.10 26.22 4.80
CA MET A 112 30.65 26.87 6.03
C MET A 112 30.30 25.84 7.11
N GLN A 113 29.65 24.73 6.75
CA GLN A 113 29.43 23.59 7.65
C GLN A 113 30.75 23.08 8.23
N CYS A 114 31.78 22.88 7.40
CA CYS A 114 33.06 22.32 7.84
C CYS A 114 33.77 23.28 8.80
N VAL A 115 33.78 24.57 8.48
CA VAL A 115 34.39 25.62 9.32
C VAL A 115 33.68 25.71 10.67
N PHE A 116 32.36 25.91 10.69
CA PHE A 116 31.60 25.99 11.94
C PHE A 116 31.65 24.71 12.75
N GLY A 117 31.63 23.54 12.08
CA GLY A 117 31.76 22.26 12.73
C GLY A 117 33.11 22.03 13.39
N PHE A 118 34.21 22.46 12.76
CA PHE A 118 35.54 22.39 13.37
C PHE A 118 35.66 23.36 14.54
N SER A 119 35.26 24.62 14.35
CA SER A 119 35.29 25.64 15.41
C SER A 119 34.48 25.23 16.63
N CYS A 120 33.28 24.66 16.44
CA CYS A 120 32.44 24.15 17.53
C CYS A 120 33.17 23.12 18.39
N ILE A 121 33.81 22.11 17.78
CA ILE A 121 34.52 21.08 18.53
C ILE A 121 35.79 21.64 19.17
N ALA A 122 36.57 22.45 18.44
CA ALA A 122 37.80 23.03 18.95
C ALA A 122 37.56 23.86 20.22
N PHE A 123 36.57 24.76 20.18
CA PHE A 123 36.22 25.56 21.35
C PHE A 123 35.56 24.73 22.46
N GLY A 124 34.72 23.76 22.11
CA GLY A 124 34.07 22.88 23.08
C GLY A 124 35.05 22.00 23.86
N PHE A 125 35.99 21.35 23.17
CA PHE A 125 37.01 20.51 23.82
C PHE A 125 38.02 21.35 24.59
N PHE A 126 38.38 22.53 24.09
CA PHE A 126 39.19 23.49 24.84
C PHE A 126 38.51 23.89 26.16
N ALA A 127 37.21 24.21 26.12
CA ALA A 127 36.42 24.50 27.32
C ALA A 127 36.45 23.30 28.28
N ILE A 128 36.09 22.09 27.83
CA ILE A 128 36.08 20.87 28.67
C ILE A 128 37.45 20.56 29.29
N SER A 129 38.54 20.89 28.60
CA SER A 129 39.91 20.70 29.12
C SER A 129 40.30 21.71 30.22
N ARG A 130 39.61 22.86 30.31
CA ARG A 130 39.95 23.98 31.20
C ARG A 130 38.91 24.27 32.28
N MET A 131 37.73 23.65 32.22
CA MET A 131 36.67 23.80 33.24
C MET A 131 36.04 22.45 33.60
N VAL A 132 35.15 22.47 34.60
CA VAL A 132 34.36 21.30 35.01
C VAL A 132 33.42 20.90 33.88
N LEU A 133 33.26 19.59 33.64
CA LEU A 133 32.44 19.06 32.55
C LEU A 133 30.99 19.57 32.60
N ALA A 134 30.45 19.68 33.81
CA ALA A 134 29.15 20.29 34.08
C ALA A 134 29.07 21.73 33.54
N ASP A 135 29.93 22.64 34.00
CA ASP A 135 29.91 24.05 33.58
C ASP A 135 30.08 24.22 32.07
N ALA A 136 30.98 23.45 31.45
CA ALA A 136 31.17 23.47 29.99
C ALA A 136 29.90 23.04 29.25
N SER A 137 29.26 21.97 29.71
CA SER A 137 28.05 21.44 29.10
C SER A 137 26.89 22.44 29.23
N ALA A 138 26.63 23.00 30.41
CA ALA A 138 25.56 24.00 30.59
C ALA A 138 25.69 25.18 29.62
N LEU A 139 26.91 25.69 29.41
CA LEU A 139 27.16 26.82 28.52
C LEU A 139 27.00 26.44 27.05
N ILE A 140 27.54 25.30 26.62
CA ILE A 140 27.47 24.84 25.22
C ILE A 140 26.02 24.52 24.81
N PHE A 141 25.25 23.90 25.70
CA PHE A 141 23.85 23.53 25.47
C PHE A 141 22.86 24.70 25.57
N THR A 142 23.34 25.94 25.56
CA THR A 142 22.52 27.11 25.20
C THR A 142 22.24 27.20 23.69
N SER A 143 23.00 26.44 22.87
CA SER A 143 22.86 26.39 21.41
C SER A 143 21.47 26.01 20.86
N PRO A 144 20.61 25.19 21.51
CA PRO A 144 19.27 24.90 21.02
C PRO A 144 18.38 26.14 20.96
N LEU A 145 18.42 27.02 21.98
CA LEU A 145 17.65 28.28 21.95
C LEU A 145 18.11 29.19 20.82
N LEU A 146 19.42 29.34 20.65
CA LEU A 146 19.99 30.13 19.54
C LEU A 146 19.58 29.55 18.18
N THR A 147 19.47 28.23 18.06
CA THR A 147 19.07 27.54 16.82
C THR A 147 17.64 27.87 16.41
N PHE A 148 16.70 28.06 17.34
CA PHE A 148 15.34 28.51 17.00
C PHE A 148 15.32 29.88 16.32
N PHE A 149 16.02 30.85 16.91
CA PHE A 149 16.07 32.21 16.35
C PHE A 149 16.82 32.25 15.03
N LEU A 150 17.96 31.55 14.94
CA LEU A 150 18.73 31.48 13.70
C LEU A 150 17.98 30.70 12.61
N GLY A 151 17.20 29.67 12.96
CA GLY A 151 16.32 28.96 12.03
C GLY A 151 15.25 29.87 11.43
N ALA A 152 14.61 30.69 12.27
CA ALA A 152 13.66 31.68 11.81
C ALA A 152 14.31 32.72 10.87
N CYS A 153 15.49 33.24 11.20
CA CYS A 153 16.17 34.26 10.40
C CYS A 153 16.75 33.71 9.08
N PHE A 154 17.39 32.54 9.09
CA PHE A 154 18.18 32.03 7.95
C PHE A 154 17.50 30.95 7.11
N LEU A 155 16.47 30.28 7.66
CA LEU A 155 15.70 29.23 6.98
C LEU A 155 14.22 29.63 6.78
N GLN A 156 13.78 30.77 7.34
CA GLN A 156 12.37 31.20 7.34
C GLN A 156 11.43 30.17 7.99
N GLU A 157 11.94 29.37 8.93
CA GLU A 157 11.12 28.46 9.73
C GLU A 157 10.22 29.25 10.69
N ARG A 158 8.95 28.84 10.83
CA ARG A 158 8.03 29.51 11.76
C ARG A 158 8.39 29.14 13.21
N ILE A 159 8.52 30.15 14.07
CA ILE A 159 8.69 29.93 15.51
C ILE A 159 7.32 29.55 16.09
N ASP A 160 7.15 28.27 16.42
CA ASP A 160 6.00 27.84 17.22
C ASP A 160 6.25 28.18 18.69
N ALA A 161 5.36 28.98 19.27
CA ALA A 161 5.45 29.42 20.66
C ALA A 161 5.40 28.24 21.66
N LEU A 162 4.62 27.20 21.35
CA LEU A 162 4.53 26.01 22.19
C LEU A 162 5.87 25.24 22.17
N THR A 163 6.45 25.06 20.99
CA THR A 163 7.76 24.41 20.82
C THR A 163 8.90 25.20 21.47
N LEU A 164 8.90 26.54 21.34
CA LEU A 164 9.88 27.40 22.00
C LEU A 164 9.76 27.29 23.52
N SER A 165 8.53 27.19 24.06
CA SER A 165 8.32 26.96 25.49
C SER A 165 8.93 25.63 25.95
N PHE A 166 8.84 24.57 25.14
CA PHE A 166 9.47 23.29 25.43
C PHE A 166 11.00 23.40 25.44
N ALA A 167 11.59 24.12 24.49
CA ALA A 167 13.02 24.36 24.46
C ALA A 167 13.51 25.10 25.72
N ILE A 168 12.77 26.12 26.18
CA ILE A 168 13.07 26.86 27.42
C ILE A 168 12.97 25.94 28.64
N ILE A 169 11.91 25.12 28.72
CA ILE A 169 11.72 24.17 29.83
C ILE A 169 12.81 23.10 29.83
N SER A 170 13.20 22.57 28.68
CA SER A 170 14.31 21.63 28.56
C SER A 170 15.65 22.26 28.97
N LEU A 171 15.86 23.56 28.71
CA LEU A 171 17.04 24.28 29.20
C LEU A 171 17.01 24.45 30.73
N LEU A 172 15.86 24.74 31.32
CA LEU A 172 15.72 24.79 32.79
C LEU A 172 15.98 23.40 33.41
N GLY A 173 15.44 22.35 32.79
CA GLY A 173 15.72 20.97 33.16
C GLY A 173 17.21 20.64 33.08
N LEU A 174 17.90 21.13 32.04
CA LEU A 174 19.35 21.00 31.89
C LEU A 174 20.10 21.67 33.04
N VAL A 175 19.76 22.89 33.43
CA VAL A 175 20.43 23.58 34.55
C VAL A 175 20.28 22.78 35.85
N CYS A 176 19.11 22.16 36.07
CA CYS A 176 18.88 21.27 37.21
C CYS A 176 19.70 19.97 37.13
N VAL A 177 19.91 19.42 35.93
CA VAL A 177 20.77 18.24 35.72
C VAL A 177 22.23 18.59 35.98
N VAL A 178 22.70 19.67 35.33
CA VAL A 178 24.11 20.07 35.28
C VAL A 178 24.61 20.64 36.61
N ARG A 179 23.75 21.37 37.33
CA ARG A 179 24.08 22.04 38.59
C ARG A 179 25.39 22.83 38.52
N PRO A 180 25.51 23.81 37.61
CA PRO A 180 26.74 24.57 37.45
C PRO A 180 27.15 25.24 38.77
N ALA A 181 28.44 25.16 39.10
CA ALA A 181 28.97 25.65 40.39
C ALA A 181 28.69 27.16 40.57
N ALA A 182 28.63 27.91 39.45
CA ALA A 182 28.27 29.33 39.43
C ALA A 182 26.85 29.64 39.98
N VAL A 183 25.93 28.67 39.94
CA VAL A 183 24.54 28.84 40.39
C VAL A 183 24.29 28.17 41.76
N PHE A 184 25.07 27.14 42.10
CA PHE A 184 24.83 26.29 43.28
C PHE A 184 25.97 26.31 44.36
N GLY A 185 27.10 27.04 44.19
CA GLY A 185 28.22 27.28 45.15
C GLY A 185 29.33 26.20 45.17
N GLU A 186 30.53 26.29 45.78
CA GLU A 186 31.51 27.37 46.09
C GLU A 186 32.70 27.26 45.10
N TYR A 187 33.37 28.39 44.81
CA TYR A 187 34.37 28.53 43.75
C TYR A 187 35.81 28.35 44.27
N GLU A 188 36.58 27.40 43.72
CA GLU A 188 38.05 27.53 43.66
C GLU A 188 38.44 27.96 42.24
N VAL A 189 38.73 29.25 42.04
CA VAL A 189 39.08 29.81 40.72
C VAL A 189 40.49 29.34 40.33
N ALA A 190 40.59 28.36 39.44
CA ALA A 190 41.85 28.10 38.73
C ALA A 190 42.16 29.25 37.75
N PRO A 191 43.44 29.65 37.58
CA PRO A 191 43.82 30.71 36.65
C PRO A 191 43.50 30.31 35.19
N GLY A 192 42.69 31.11 34.49
CA GLY A 192 42.29 30.89 33.08
C GLY A 192 40.77 30.85 32.79
N HIS A 193 39.93 30.99 33.82
CA HIS A 193 38.47 30.87 33.76
C HIS A 193 37.71 31.69 32.68
N PRO A 194 38.01 32.99 32.40
CA PRO A 194 37.21 33.76 31.45
C PRO A 194 37.40 33.33 29.99
N ILE A 195 38.59 32.84 29.63
CA ILE A 195 38.88 32.35 28.27
C ILE A 195 38.12 31.05 28.03
N ALA A 196 38.03 30.19 29.05
CA ALA A 196 37.28 28.94 28.97
C ALA A 196 35.76 29.21 28.80
N ILE A 197 35.18 30.13 29.58
CA ILE A 197 33.76 30.55 29.39
C ILE A 197 33.54 31.10 27.98
N ALA A 198 34.41 32.00 27.53
CA ALA A 198 34.30 32.59 26.20
C ALA A 198 34.35 31.53 25.10
N ALA A 199 35.23 30.53 25.24
CA ALA A 199 35.28 29.38 24.34
C ALA A 199 33.98 28.57 24.37
N ALA A 200 33.41 28.29 25.54
CA ALA A 200 32.15 27.54 25.64
C ALA A 200 30.96 28.28 24.98
N LEU A 201 30.87 29.61 25.14
CA LEU A 201 29.85 30.43 24.48
C LEU A 201 30.07 30.49 22.96
N LEU A 202 31.32 30.59 22.52
CA LEU A 202 31.66 30.58 21.09
C LEU A 202 31.37 29.21 20.46
N ALA A 203 31.57 28.12 21.20
CA ALA A 203 31.15 26.78 20.81
C ALA A 203 29.63 26.70 20.65
N ALA A 204 28.83 27.27 21.57
CA ALA A 204 27.38 27.29 21.45
C ALA A 204 26.90 28.02 20.17
N VAL A 205 27.46 29.21 19.88
CA VAL A 205 27.11 29.99 18.69
C VAL A 205 27.47 29.26 17.41
N THR A 206 28.70 28.73 17.32
CA THR A 206 29.16 27.99 16.15
C THR A 206 28.42 26.67 15.96
N GLN A 207 27.97 26.02 17.05
CA GLN A 207 27.12 24.83 17.01
C GLN A 207 25.74 25.13 16.40
N SER A 208 25.10 26.24 16.79
CA SER A 208 23.82 26.63 16.19
C SER A 208 23.97 26.94 14.71
N LEU A 209 25.03 27.66 14.31
CA LEU A 209 25.31 27.95 12.90
C LEU A 209 25.60 26.67 12.08
N LEU A 210 26.31 25.71 12.69
CA LEU A 210 26.53 24.38 12.11
C LEU A 210 25.20 23.68 11.81
N TYR A 211 24.26 23.66 12.77
CA TYR A 211 22.95 23.03 12.59
C TYR A 211 22.15 23.65 11.44
N ILE A 212 22.18 24.97 11.30
CA ILE A 212 21.55 25.67 10.17
C ILE A 212 22.22 25.27 8.83
N CYS A 213 23.55 25.17 8.79
CA CYS A 213 24.26 24.76 7.58
C CYS A 213 23.93 23.32 7.18
N VAL A 214 23.90 22.39 8.15
CA VAL A 214 23.51 20.99 7.90
C VAL A 214 22.08 20.90 7.37
N ARG A 215 21.15 21.68 7.93
CA ARG A 215 19.76 21.75 7.45
C ARG A 215 19.66 22.23 6.01
N LYS A 216 20.49 23.20 5.59
CA LYS A 216 20.58 23.65 4.18
C LYS A 216 21.14 22.60 3.22
N LEU A 217 21.78 21.54 3.73
CA LEU A 217 22.39 20.48 2.93
C LEU A 217 21.50 19.22 2.81
N GLN A 218 20.18 19.33 2.99
CA GLN A 218 19.22 18.21 2.92
C GLN A 218 19.22 17.44 1.60
N ALA A 219 19.65 18.05 0.50
CA ALA A 219 19.75 17.41 -0.82
C ALA A 219 20.95 16.46 -0.95
N LEU A 220 21.94 16.55 -0.06
CA LEU A 220 23.16 15.75 -0.11
C LEU A 220 23.07 14.51 0.77
N ASN A 221 23.72 13.44 0.34
CA ASN A 221 23.85 12.23 1.15
C ASN A 221 24.62 12.54 2.46
N SER A 222 24.10 12.09 3.60
CA SER A 222 24.67 12.35 4.92
C SER A 222 26.11 11.84 5.07
N LEU A 223 26.47 10.73 4.40
CA LEU A 223 27.84 10.21 4.37
C LEU A 223 28.81 11.17 3.67
N VAL A 224 28.36 11.88 2.63
CA VAL A 224 29.20 12.84 1.90
C VAL A 224 29.48 14.06 2.79
N VAL A 225 28.45 14.59 3.47
CA VAL A 225 28.60 15.71 4.41
C VAL A 225 29.53 15.32 5.57
N ALA A 226 29.33 14.15 6.17
CA ALA A 226 30.18 13.64 7.25
C ALA A 226 31.63 13.39 6.80
N HIS A 227 31.84 12.94 5.57
CA HIS A 227 33.17 12.70 5.00
C HIS A 227 33.99 13.99 4.86
N TYR A 228 33.44 15.03 4.24
CA TYR A 228 34.15 16.31 4.08
C TYR A 228 34.41 16.99 5.43
N TYR A 229 33.46 16.89 6.35
CA TYR A 229 33.63 17.37 7.72
C TYR A 229 34.80 16.70 8.46
N ALA A 230 34.87 15.37 8.42
CA ALA A 230 35.93 14.60 9.05
C ALA A 230 37.29 14.90 8.40
N ALA A 231 37.35 14.99 7.07
CA ALA A 231 38.57 15.34 6.34
C ALA A 231 39.08 16.74 6.71
N PHE A 232 38.19 17.75 6.68
CA PHE A 232 38.53 19.13 7.01
C PHE A 232 39.02 19.25 8.46
N SER A 233 38.34 18.58 9.39
CA SER A 233 38.70 18.61 10.81
C SER A 233 40.05 17.94 11.09
N ALA A 234 40.34 16.81 10.45
CA ALA A 234 41.62 16.12 10.57
C ALA A 234 42.78 16.98 10.04
N VAL A 235 42.62 17.55 8.84
CA VAL A 235 43.65 18.40 8.21
C VAL A 235 43.89 19.67 9.04
N THR A 236 42.82 20.35 9.46
CA THR A 236 42.95 21.61 10.20
C THR A 236 43.56 21.38 11.59
N ALA A 237 43.17 20.30 12.28
CA ALA A 237 43.79 19.92 13.54
C ALA A 237 45.27 19.59 13.37
N PHE A 238 45.64 18.83 12.34
CA PHE A 238 47.04 18.52 12.04
C PHE A 238 47.89 19.78 11.77
N VAL A 239 47.37 20.70 10.95
CA VAL A 239 48.03 21.97 10.67
C VAL A 239 48.20 22.78 11.95
N PHE A 240 47.19 22.82 12.83
CA PHE A 240 47.30 23.51 14.10
C PHE A 240 48.35 22.89 15.03
N ILE A 241 48.36 21.56 15.16
CA ILE A 241 49.37 20.82 15.94
C ILE A 241 50.77 21.19 15.42
N PHE A 242 50.97 21.10 14.10
CA PHE A 242 52.26 21.37 13.48
C PHE A 242 52.74 22.83 13.65
N LEU A 243 51.83 23.81 13.63
CA LEU A 243 52.18 25.23 13.73
C LEU A 243 52.28 25.76 15.16
N CYS A 244 51.48 25.21 16.08
CA CYS A 244 51.24 25.80 17.41
C CYS A 244 51.62 24.88 18.58
N GLN A 245 51.98 23.61 18.35
CA GLN A 245 52.33 22.66 19.40
C GLN A 245 53.73 22.08 19.19
N ASP A 246 54.52 22.06 20.27
CA ASP A 246 55.92 21.60 20.23
C ASP A 246 56.06 20.06 20.29
N THR A 247 55.02 19.35 20.74
CA THR A 247 55.03 17.90 20.96
C THR A 247 53.76 17.24 20.43
N PHE A 248 53.91 16.11 19.74
CA PHE A 248 52.81 15.27 19.27
C PHE A 248 52.87 13.88 19.93
N HIS A 249 51.82 13.54 20.69
CA HIS A 249 51.72 12.27 21.39
C HIS A 249 51.13 11.18 20.49
N LEU A 250 51.94 10.16 20.21
CA LEU A 250 51.49 8.93 19.58
C LEU A 250 50.97 7.97 20.66
N PRO A 251 49.73 7.44 20.52
CA PRO A 251 49.23 6.42 21.41
C PRO A 251 50.20 5.23 21.44
N SER A 252 50.69 4.89 22.63
CA SER A 252 51.71 3.86 22.85
C SER A 252 51.14 2.65 23.59
N ALA A 253 50.17 2.88 24.48
CA ALA A 253 49.49 1.82 25.22
C ALA A 253 48.23 1.31 24.48
N LEU A 254 47.90 0.04 24.67
CA LEU A 254 46.67 -0.54 24.11
C LEU A 254 45.42 0.23 24.58
N ALA A 255 45.41 0.69 25.84
CA ALA A 255 44.31 1.48 26.41
C ALA A 255 44.09 2.81 25.68
N GLU A 256 45.15 3.49 25.26
CA GLU A 256 45.09 4.76 24.50
C GLU A 256 44.57 4.52 23.09
N TRP A 257 45.05 3.45 22.42
CA TRP A 257 44.52 3.04 21.11
C TRP A 257 43.04 2.67 21.16
N THR A 258 42.61 1.94 22.19
CA THR A 258 41.18 1.61 22.37
C THR A 258 40.34 2.85 22.62
N GLY A 259 40.84 3.83 23.37
CA GLY A 259 40.18 5.11 23.60
C GLY A 259 40.02 5.91 22.31
N MET A 260 41.10 6.08 21.53
CA MET A 260 41.08 6.83 20.27
C MET A 260 40.19 6.18 19.20
N LEU A 261 40.23 4.85 19.07
CA LEU A 261 39.35 4.12 18.16
C LEU A 261 37.89 4.20 18.59
N GLY A 262 37.61 4.10 19.89
CA GLY A 262 36.27 4.26 20.45
C GLY A 262 35.70 5.66 20.19
N ILE A 263 36.48 6.70 20.46
CA ILE A 263 36.13 8.10 20.16
C ILE A 263 35.83 8.27 18.67
N GLY A 264 36.69 7.72 17.79
CA GLY A 264 36.53 7.79 16.34
C GLY A 264 35.28 7.06 15.81
N LEU A 265 34.99 5.86 16.34
CA LEU A 265 33.82 5.08 15.96
C LEU A 265 32.51 5.75 16.41
N CYS A 266 32.44 6.18 17.68
CA CYS A 266 31.26 6.90 18.19
C CYS A 266 31.09 8.24 17.47
N ALA A 267 32.17 8.94 17.14
CA ALA A 267 32.11 10.16 16.33
C ALA A 267 31.59 9.89 14.91
N PHE A 268 32.00 8.80 14.27
CA PHE A 268 31.51 8.39 12.95
C PHE A 268 30.00 8.13 12.97
N VAL A 269 29.53 7.25 13.86
CA VAL A 269 28.10 6.91 13.98
C VAL A 269 27.29 8.14 14.40
N GLY A 270 27.78 8.87 15.42
CA GLY A 270 27.14 10.07 15.92
C GLY A 270 27.00 11.15 14.86
N GLN A 271 28.03 11.40 14.06
CA GLN A 271 28.00 12.45 13.03
C GLN A 271 27.07 12.11 11.86
N ILE A 272 27.03 10.86 11.42
CA ILE A 272 26.12 10.44 10.35
C ILE A 272 24.67 10.57 10.81
N SER A 273 24.36 10.07 12.01
CA SER A 273 23.01 10.13 12.58
C SER A 273 22.58 11.58 12.85
N LEU A 274 23.49 12.43 13.36
CA LEU A 274 23.25 13.85 13.55
C LEU A 274 22.93 14.54 12.21
N THR A 275 23.78 14.32 11.21
CA THR A 275 23.62 14.95 9.89
C THR A 275 22.29 14.54 9.27
N LYS A 276 21.99 13.24 9.26
CA LYS A 276 20.73 12.74 8.69
C LYS A 276 19.52 13.20 9.48
N GLY A 277 19.60 13.25 10.82
CA GLY A 277 18.55 13.74 11.69
C GLY A 277 18.19 15.20 11.41
N PHE A 278 19.19 16.10 11.37
CA PHE A 278 18.99 17.52 11.03
C PHE A 278 18.59 17.76 9.56
N GLN A 279 18.84 16.83 8.65
CA GLN A 279 18.32 16.90 7.28
C GLN A 279 16.83 16.52 7.20
N LEU A 280 16.34 15.70 8.13
CA LEU A 280 14.94 15.23 8.16
C LEU A 280 14.04 16.13 9.01
N GLU A 281 14.58 16.74 10.06
CA GLU A 281 13.83 17.53 11.05
C GLU A 281 14.04 19.04 10.96
N HIS A 282 13.10 19.78 11.56
CA HIS A 282 13.29 21.21 11.80
C HIS A 282 14.48 21.46 12.74
N ALA A 283 15.32 22.45 12.39
CA ALA A 283 16.60 22.65 13.06
C ALA A 283 16.43 22.94 14.56
N GLY A 284 15.40 23.70 14.94
CA GLY A 284 15.07 23.97 16.34
C GLY A 284 14.73 22.70 17.12
N MET A 285 13.85 21.84 16.59
CA MET A 285 13.43 20.59 17.25
C MET A 285 14.55 19.57 17.38
N ALA A 286 15.30 19.37 16.30
CA ALA A 286 16.49 18.53 16.32
C ALA A 286 17.51 19.04 17.36
N ALA A 287 17.67 20.36 17.49
CA ALA A 287 18.57 20.93 18.49
C ALA A 287 18.07 20.71 19.93
N VAL A 288 16.76 20.73 20.22
CA VAL A 288 16.25 20.37 21.56
C VAL A 288 16.55 18.91 21.89
N MET A 289 16.41 18.01 20.90
CA MET A 289 16.70 16.59 21.09
C MET A 289 18.17 16.34 21.51
N ARG A 290 19.08 17.28 21.21
CA ARG A 290 20.47 17.22 21.68
C ARG A 290 20.61 17.28 23.20
N CYS A 291 19.67 17.90 23.93
CA CYS A 291 19.73 17.96 25.39
C CYS A 291 19.76 16.58 26.06
N LEU A 292 19.35 15.52 25.35
CA LEU A 292 19.47 14.13 25.80
C LEU A 292 20.93 13.72 26.04
N ASP A 293 21.88 14.31 25.32
CA ASP A 293 23.32 14.07 25.47
C ASP A 293 23.77 14.27 26.91
N VAL A 294 23.35 15.39 27.51
CA VAL A 294 23.72 15.71 28.89
C VAL A 294 23.11 14.71 29.87
N VAL A 295 21.85 14.31 29.65
CA VAL A 295 21.22 13.27 30.47
C VAL A 295 22.04 11.97 30.40
N CYS A 296 22.48 11.58 29.21
CA CYS A 296 23.34 10.40 29.03
C CYS A 296 24.70 10.57 29.72
N VAL A 297 25.37 11.73 29.58
CA VAL A 297 26.65 12.01 30.27
C VAL A 297 26.53 11.81 31.78
N PHE A 298 25.48 12.35 32.41
CA PHE A 298 25.25 12.17 33.85
C PHE A 298 24.96 10.73 34.25
N LEU A 299 24.27 9.96 33.40
CA LEU A 299 24.06 8.53 33.63
C LEU A 299 25.39 7.76 33.56
N TRP A 300 26.26 8.11 32.60
CA TRP A 300 27.60 7.53 32.51
C TRP A 300 28.46 7.88 33.70
N ASP A 301 28.45 9.14 34.16
CA ASP A 301 29.21 9.57 35.34
C ASP A 301 28.79 8.79 36.59
N SER A 302 27.48 8.59 36.82
CA SER A 302 27.02 7.76 37.94
C SER A 302 27.42 6.28 37.79
N PHE A 303 27.33 5.73 36.57
CA PHE A 303 27.67 4.33 36.31
C PHE A 303 29.16 4.03 36.44
N PHE A 304 30.04 4.93 35.96
CA PHE A 304 31.48 4.73 35.95
C PHE A 304 32.20 5.29 37.20
N LEU A 305 31.73 6.40 37.77
CA LEU A 305 32.38 7.08 38.91
C LEU A 305 31.69 6.78 40.26
N GLN A 306 30.54 6.07 40.26
CA GLN A 306 29.74 5.74 41.45
C GLN A 306 29.32 6.93 42.31
N GLU A 307 29.22 8.13 41.72
CA GLU A 307 28.74 9.31 42.43
C GLU A 307 27.21 9.24 42.65
N PRO A 308 26.69 9.65 43.83
CA PRO A 308 25.27 9.61 44.13
C PRO A 308 24.49 10.65 43.29
N ILE A 309 23.49 10.18 42.54
CA ILE A 309 22.63 11.04 41.72
C ILE A 309 21.79 11.94 42.62
N SER A 310 21.87 13.25 42.41
CA SER A 310 21.03 14.22 43.13
C SER A 310 19.56 14.11 42.72
N PRO A 311 18.60 14.27 43.65
CA PRO A 311 17.17 14.35 43.32
C PRO A 311 16.85 15.43 42.26
N TRP A 312 17.59 16.54 42.25
CA TRP A 312 17.43 17.61 41.26
C TRP A 312 17.79 17.17 39.84
N SER A 313 18.81 16.32 39.71
CA SER A 313 19.21 15.77 38.41
C SER A 313 18.17 14.78 37.88
N VAL A 314 17.48 14.05 38.76
CA VAL A 314 16.34 13.18 38.39
C VAL A 314 15.17 14.01 37.89
N VAL A 315 14.82 15.10 38.59
CA VAL A 315 13.74 16.02 38.16
C VAL A 315 14.07 16.68 36.83
N GLY A 316 15.31 17.13 36.65
CA GLY A 316 15.78 17.72 35.40
C GLY A 316 15.75 16.72 34.23
N ALA A 317 16.24 15.50 34.44
CA ALA A 317 16.20 14.43 33.44
C ALA A 317 14.76 14.03 33.09
N ALA A 318 13.88 13.90 34.07
CA ALA A 318 12.45 13.63 33.84
C ALA A 318 11.77 14.76 33.06
N THR A 319 12.11 16.02 33.34
CA THR A 319 11.59 17.19 32.62
C THR A 319 12.01 17.19 31.15
N ILE A 320 13.27 16.85 30.88
CA ILE A 320 13.82 16.72 29.53
C ILE A 320 13.15 15.56 28.79
N CYS A 321 13.09 14.37 29.39
CA CYS A 321 12.54 13.16 28.76
C CYS A 321 11.02 13.27 28.50
N ASN A 322 10.23 13.75 29.47
CA ASN A 322 8.77 13.84 29.33
C ASN A 322 8.34 14.78 28.19
N ARG A 323 9.12 15.85 27.95
CA ARG A 323 8.87 16.78 26.83
C ARG A 323 9.40 16.28 25.49
N MET A 324 10.41 15.40 25.49
CA MET A 324 10.92 14.73 24.28
C MET A 324 10.01 13.58 23.80
N THR A 325 9.31 12.91 24.71
CA THR A 325 8.42 11.75 24.41
C THR A 325 6.97 12.13 24.12
N SER A 326 6.64 13.42 24.01
CA SER A 326 5.31 13.86 23.56
C SER A 326 5.40 14.15 22.06
N PRO A 327 5.25 13.14 21.18
CA PRO A 327 5.06 13.43 19.77
C PRO A 327 3.81 14.29 19.65
N ARG A 328 3.78 15.24 18.72
CA ARG A 328 2.52 15.82 18.26
C ARG A 328 1.74 14.70 17.56
N GLY A 329 1.09 13.84 18.34
CA GLY A 329 0.21 12.81 17.82
C GLY A 329 -0.84 13.49 16.98
N LYS A 330 -0.94 13.10 15.70
CA LYS A 330 -2.01 13.62 14.84
C LYS A 330 -3.31 13.05 15.37
N LYS A 331 -4.12 13.89 16.03
CA LYS A 331 -5.45 13.52 16.50
C LYS A 331 -6.52 13.94 15.49
N LEU A 332 -7.31 12.97 15.04
CA LEU A 332 -8.53 13.18 14.26
C LEU A 332 -9.73 13.11 15.19
N PHE A 333 -10.50 14.19 15.26
CA PHE A 333 -11.80 14.18 15.90
C PHE A 333 -12.92 14.17 14.85
N VAL A 334 -13.91 13.29 15.01
CA VAL A 334 -14.99 13.09 14.04
C VAL A 334 -16.34 13.43 14.66
N PHE A 335 -16.98 14.52 14.21
CA PHE A 335 -18.38 14.77 14.53
C PHE A 335 -19.28 13.91 13.63
N GLY A 336 -19.96 12.93 14.23
CA GLY A 336 -20.88 12.02 13.56
C GLY A 336 -20.21 10.81 12.91
N LEU A 337 -19.92 9.77 13.71
CA LEU A 337 -19.43 8.45 13.29
C LEU A 337 -20.53 7.64 12.58
N GLY A 338 -20.92 8.12 11.39
CA GLY A 338 -21.81 7.42 10.46
C GLY A 338 -21.05 6.61 9.41
N PHE A 339 -21.78 6.09 8.43
CA PHE A 339 -21.26 5.19 7.37
C PHE A 339 -19.90 5.63 6.76
N THR A 340 -19.83 6.84 6.19
CA THR A 340 -18.61 7.35 5.55
C THR A 340 -17.54 7.73 6.58
N ALA A 341 -17.95 8.34 7.68
CA ALA A 341 -17.05 8.91 8.68
C ALA A 341 -16.32 7.82 9.50
N THR A 342 -16.99 6.72 9.84
CA THR A 342 -16.36 5.56 10.48
C THR A 342 -15.31 4.94 9.55
N ARG A 343 -15.61 4.85 8.24
CA ARG A 343 -14.67 4.32 7.26
C ARG A 343 -13.45 5.23 7.06
N ALA A 344 -13.65 6.55 7.09
CA ALA A 344 -12.56 7.52 7.12
C ALA A 344 -11.73 7.41 8.40
N ALA A 345 -12.38 7.35 9.57
CA ALA A 345 -11.71 7.18 10.86
C ALA A 345 -10.76 5.96 10.89
N LEU A 346 -11.23 4.80 10.40
CA LEU A 346 -10.40 3.59 10.27
C LEU A 346 -9.18 3.82 9.38
N ALA A 347 -9.34 4.55 8.27
CA ALA A 347 -8.24 4.84 7.34
C ALA A 347 -7.20 5.79 7.95
N PHE A 348 -7.65 6.86 8.60
CA PHE A 348 -6.76 7.78 9.32
C PHE A 348 -6.04 7.09 10.49
N HIS A 349 -6.71 6.20 11.22
CA HIS A 349 -6.06 5.39 12.27
C HIS A 349 -4.93 4.54 11.72
N ARG A 350 -5.12 3.88 10.55
CA ARG A 350 -4.05 3.15 9.85
C ARG A 350 -2.87 4.03 9.45
N LYS A 351 -3.06 5.34 9.32
CA LYS A 351 -1.99 6.33 9.10
C LYS A 351 -1.38 6.87 10.40
N GLY A 352 -1.66 6.24 11.53
CA GLY A 352 -1.09 6.58 12.83
C GLY A 352 -1.82 7.72 13.56
N PHE A 353 -3.04 8.06 13.16
CA PHE A 353 -3.82 9.06 13.88
C PHE A 353 -4.45 8.45 15.14
N GLU A 354 -4.43 9.22 16.23
CA GLU A 354 -5.36 9.00 17.34
C GLU A 354 -6.74 9.43 16.88
N VAL A 355 -7.77 8.60 17.07
CA VAL A 355 -9.11 8.89 16.61
C VAL A 355 -10.08 8.96 17.78
N ALA A 356 -10.90 10.01 17.79
CA ALA A 356 -12.03 10.17 18.68
C ALA A 356 -13.23 10.70 17.88
N GLY A 357 -14.44 10.55 18.39
CA GLY A 357 -15.60 11.10 17.69
C GLY A 357 -16.91 11.00 18.43
N THR A 358 -17.97 11.48 17.79
CA THR A 358 -19.31 11.52 18.37
C THR A 358 -20.29 10.59 17.64
N SER A 359 -21.26 10.08 18.38
CA SER A 359 -22.43 9.37 17.85
C SER A 359 -23.72 9.95 18.41
N ARG A 360 -24.83 9.75 17.69
CA ARG A 360 -26.14 10.36 17.98
C ARG A 360 -26.82 9.84 19.26
N SER A 361 -26.41 8.68 19.77
CA SER A 361 -27.01 8.05 20.94
C SER A 361 -26.04 7.07 21.58
N ALA A 362 -26.25 6.76 22.86
CA ALA A 362 -25.46 5.77 23.58
C ALA A 362 -25.50 4.39 22.90
N ALA A 363 -26.67 3.98 22.36
CA ALA A 363 -26.82 2.73 21.62
C ALA A 363 -25.96 2.70 20.36
N SER A 364 -25.92 3.78 19.60
CA SER A 364 -25.10 3.86 18.38
C SER A 364 -23.60 3.98 18.70
N ALA A 365 -23.23 4.62 19.81
CA ALA A 365 -21.85 4.64 20.30
C ALA A 365 -21.37 3.23 20.69
N LEU A 366 -22.22 2.46 21.37
CA LEU A 366 -21.97 1.05 21.71
C LEU A 366 -21.81 0.19 20.45
N GLU A 367 -22.69 0.37 19.46
CA GLU A 367 -22.66 -0.40 18.21
C GLU A 367 -21.37 -0.16 17.41
N VAL A 368 -20.91 1.10 17.31
CA VAL A 368 -19.65 1.44 16.64
C VAL A 368 -18.45 0.86 17.39
N SER A 369 -18.47 0.94 18.73
CA SER A 369 -17.42 0.38 19.58
C SER A 369 -17.37 -1.15 19.50
N ALA A 370 -18.52 -1.81 19.39
CA ALA A 370 -18.60 -3.26 19.24
C ALA A 370 -18.11 -3.75 17.86
N ARG A 371 -18.35 -2.97 16.80
CA ARG A 371 -17.88 -3.29 15.45
C ARG A 371 -16.37 -3.08 15.26
N HIS A 372 -15.78 -2.14 15.99
CA HIS A 372 -14.36 -1.76 15.87
C HIS A 372 -13.71 -1.56 17.25
N PRO A 373 -13.64 -2.60 18.10
CA PRO A 373 -13.12 -2.50 19.46
C PRO A 373 -11.64 -2.14 19.53
N GLU A 374 -10.90 -2.34 18.44
CA GLU A 374 -9.49 -1.99 18.31
C GLU A 374 -9.23 -0.48 18.25
N ILE A 375 -10.25 0.33 17.93
CA ILE A 375 -10.14 1.78 17.81
C ILE A 375 -11.10 2.49 18.76
N PHE A 376 -12.34 2.03 18.86
CA PHE A 376 -13.42 2.76 19.51
C PHE A 376 -13.81 2.13 20.83
N SER A 377 -13.82 2.97 21.87
CA SER A 377 -14.39 2.66 23.17
C SER A 377 -15.38 3.75 23.59
N SER A 378 -16.62 3.34 23.88
CA SER A 378 -17.65 4.21 24.43
C SER A 378 -17.72 4.16 25.97
N THR A 379 -16.93 3.31 26.63
CA THR A 379 -16.97 3.10 28.09
C THR A 379 -15.57 2.95 28.70
N GLY A 380 -15.46 3.12 30.02
CA GLY A 380 -14.19 2.94 30.75
C GLY A 380 -13.19 4.09 30.58
N ALA A 381 -11.97 3.88 31.07
CA ALA A 381 -10.94 4.92 31.14
C ALA A 381 -10.34 5.31 29.78
N THR A 382 -10.49 4.47 28.76
CA THR A 382 -9.97 4.69 27.39
C THR A 382 -11.06 5.20 26.43
N ARG A 383 -12.13 5.80 26.95
CA ARG A 383 -13.26 6.29 26.16
C ARG A 383 -12.82 7.35 25.15
N ASN A 384 -13.19 7.15 23.89
CA ASN A 384 -12.97 8.08 22.79
C ASN A 384 -14.19 8.25 21.86
N VAL A 385 -15.31 7.59 22.17
CA VAL A 385 -16.60 7.83 21.52
C VAL A 385 -17.56 8.55 22.47
N PHE A 386 -18.07 9.71 22.04
CA PHE A 386 -18.93 10.59 22.82
C PHE A 386 -20.35 10.63 22.25
N VAL A 387 -21.34 10.94 23.08
CA VAL A 387 -22.74 11.11 22.66
C VAL A 387 -23.00 12.59 22.39
N PHE A 388 -23.46 12.89 21.17
CA PHE A 388 -23.90 14.22 20.75
C PHE A 388 -25.05 14.06 19.75
N ASP A 389 -26.24 14.54 20.13
CA ASP A 389 -27.47 14.39 19.34
C ASP A 389 -27.74 15.55 18.37
N GLY A 390 -26.88 16.57 18.39
CA GLY A 390 -27.02 17.80 17.60
C GLY A 390 -27.64 18.98 18.35
N THR A 391 -28.01 18.82 19.62
CA THR A 391 -28.64 19.91 20.40
C THR A 391 -27.80 20.39 21.56
N SER A 392 -27.20 19.48 22.34
CA SER A 392 -26.35 19.83 23.48
C SER A 392 -25.33 18.74 23.80
N TRP A 393 -24.27 19.12 24.51
CA TRP A 393 -23.28 18.18 25.05
C TRP A 393 -23.63 17.81 26.50
N ASP A 394 -24.22 16.62 26.69
CA ASP A 394 -24.56 16.12 28.02
C ASP A 394 -23.34 15.49 28.71
N LEU A 395 -22.89 16.08 29.82
CA LEU A 395 -21.77 15.57 30.61
C LEU A 395 -22.06 14.20 31.23
N SER A 396 -23.29 13.95 31.67
CA SER A 396 -23.66 12.69 32.33
C SER A 396 -23.56 11.50 31.37
N LEU A 397 -23.94 11.70 30.11
CA LEU A 397 -23.80 10.69 29.05
C LEU A 397 -22.35 10.51 28.58
N ASN A 398 -21.50 11.50 28.84
CA ASN A 398 -20.11 11.57 28.43
C ASN A 398 -19.11 11.38 29.58
N SER A 399 -19.56 10.81 30.71
CA SER A 399 -18.70 10.49 31.85
C SER A 399 -17.94 11.71 32.38
N ASP A 400 -18.63 12.86 32.43
CA ASP A 400 -18.13 14.16 32.87
C ASP A 400 -16.97 14.74 32.04
N VAL A 401 -16.73 14.21 30.84
CA VAL A 401 -15.75 14.76 29.90
C VAL A 401 -16.35 15.96 29.17
N SER A 402 -15.72 17.13 29.30
CA SER A 402 -16.14 18.36 28.63
C SER A 402 -15.82 18.34 27.12
N VAL A 403 -16.49 19.18 26.34
CA VAL A 403 -16.22 19.37 24.91
C VAL A 403 -14.75 19.77 24.67
N THR A 404 -14.23 20.67 25.51
CA THR A 404 -12.86 21.16 25.41
C THR A 404 -11.83 20.07 25.68
N ASP A 405 -12.10 19.17 26.62
CA ASP A 405 -11.22 18.04 26.93
C ASP A 405 -11.27 16.98 25.83
N ALA A 406 -12.46 16.68 25.31
CA ALA A 406 -12.62 15.74 24.20
C ALA A 406 -11.87 16.21 22.95
N LEU A 407 -11.93 17.52 22.66
CA LEU A 407 -11.27 18.16 21.51
C LEU A 407 -9.81 18.54 21.77
N ALA A 408 -9.30 18.41 22.99
CA ALA A 408 -7.93 18.80 23.33
C ALA A 408 -6.91 18.09 22.42
N GLY A 409 -5.95 18.86 21.89
CA GLY A 409 -4.89 18.36 21.00
C GLY A 409 -5.36 17.96 19.60
N THR A 410 -6.63 18.22 19.23
CA THR A 410 -7.14 17.88 17.89
C THR A 410 -6.40 18.65 16.81
N THR A 411 -5.84 17.92 15.85
CA THR A 411 -5.13 18.47 14.69
C THR A 411 -5.97 18.41 13.42
N HIS A 412 -6.86 17.43 13.32
CA HIS A 412 -7.72 17.19 12.17
C HIS A 412 -9.16 17.04 12.64
N LEU A 413 -10.09 17.70 11.98
CA LEU A 413 -11.51 17.64 12.30
C LEU A 413 -12.32 17.17 11.09
N LEU A 414 -13.16 16.16 11.26
CA LEU A 414 -14.10 15.69 10.24
C LEU A 414 -15.53 15.90 10.72
N VAL A 415 -16.32 16.65 9.98
CA VAL A 415 -17.72 16.94 10.28
C VAL A 415 -18.60 16.22 9.27
N SER A 416 -19.26 15.17 9.73
CA SER A 416 -20.19 14.35 8.94
C SER A 416 -21.63 14.40 9.48
N VAL A 417 -21.91 15.35 10.38
CA VAL A 417 -23.25 15.53 10.96
C VAL A 417 -24.22 16.06 9.89
N PRO A 418 -25.43 15.49 9.77
CA PRO A 418 -26.48 16.07 8.92
C PRO A 418 -26.81 17.51 9.34
N THR A 419 -27.25 18.35 8.40
CA THR A 419 -27.81 19.67 8.73
C THR A 419 -29.01 19.52 9.66
N GLY A 420 -29.31 20.57 10.44
CA GLY A 420 -30.48 20.59 11.30
C GLY A 420 -31.80 20.53 10.51
N ARG A 421 -32.90 20.45 11.26
CA ARG A 421 -34.27 20.39 10.70
C ARG A 421 -35.07 21.67 10.93
N VAL A 422 -34.51 22.60 11.70
CA VAL A 422 -35.12 23.86 12.11
C VAL A 422 -34.26 25.00 11.56
N GLU A 423 -34.92 26.04 11.09
CA GLU A 423 -34.28 27.27 10.60
C GLU A 423 -33.58 27.99 11.75
N GLY A 424 -32.34 28.47 11.52
CA GLY A 424 -31.44 28.98 12.57
C GLY A 424 -30.60 27.91 13.27
N GLN A 425 -30.73 26.63 12.88
CA GLN A 425 -29.90 25.50 13.34
C GLN A 425 -29.33 24.74 12.14
N GLU A 426 -28.83 25.45 11.13
CA GLU A 426 -28.40 24.84 9.86
C GLU A 426 -27.29 23.82 10.08
N ASP A 427 -26.26 24.18 10.84
CA ASP A 427 -25.24 23.25 11.33
C ASP A 427 -25.40 22.96 12.83
N PRO A 428 -25.76 21.72 13.23
CA PRO A 428 -25.97 21.38 14.65
C PRO A 428 -24.72 21.50 15.53
N VAL A 429 -23.52 21.30 14.97
CA VAL A 429 -22.26 21.37 15.73
C VAL A 429 -21.93 22.83 16.04
N LEU A 430 -22.01 23.71 15.05
CA LEU A 430 -21.79 25.14 15.25
C LEU A 430 -22.91 25.77 16.08
N PHE A 431 -24.16 25.33 15.93
CA PHE A 431 -25.25 25.84 16.75
C PHE A 431 -25.02 25.56 18.25
N ALA A 432 -24.61 24.34 18.59
CA ALA A 432 -24.53 23.91 19.98
C ALA A 432 -23.16 24.16 20.64
N LEU A 433 -22.05 24.09 19.88
CA LEU A 433 -20.69 23.94 20.45
C LEU A 433 -19.67 24.96 19.92
N LYS A 434 -20.09 26.04 19.22
CA LYS A 434 -19.16 26.92 18.49
C LYS A 434 -18.07 27.51 19.38
N GLU A 435 -18.39 28.08 20.54
CA GLU A 435 -17.40 28.76 21.37
C GLU A 435 -16.39 27.78 21.98
N GLU A 436 -16.86 26.65 22.50
CA GLU A 436 -16.02 25.58 23.05
C GLU A 436 -15.14 24.94 21.97
N LEU A 437 -15.71 24.68 20.79
CA LEU A 437 -14.99 24.10 19.65
C LEU A 437 -13.89 25.05 19.17
N LEU A 438 -14.19 26.34 18.98
CA LEU A 438 -13.20 27.31 18.55
C LEU A 438 -12.10 27.48 19.60
N THR A 439 -12.46 27.52 20.88
CA THR A 439 -11.50 27.65 21.98
C THR A 439 -10.56 26.45 22.03
N ALA A 440 -11.08 25.23 21.91
CA ALA A 440 -10.28 24.01 22.00
C ALA A 440 -9.41 23.74 20.77
N THR A 441 -9.87 24.11 19.57
CA THR A 441 -9.22 23.67 18.31
C THR A 441 -8.41 24.75 17.61
N ARG A 442 -8.74 26.04 17.76
CA ARG A 442 -8.03 27.14 17.05
C ARG A 442 -6.50 27.13 17.23
N PRO A 443 -5.92 26.74 18.39
CA PRO A 443 -4.46 26.69 18.55
C PRO A 443 -3.77 25.53 17.82
N THR A 444 -4.47 24.43 17.54
CA THR A 444 -3.85 23.16 17.11
C THR A 444 -4.35 22.64 15.77
N LEU A 445 -5.50 23.09 15.29
CA LEU A 445 -6.17 22.55 14.12
C LEU A 445 -5.43 22.91 12.82
N GLN A 446 -5.11 21.90 12.04
CA GLN A 446 -4.36 21.99 10.78
C GLN A 446 -5.27 21.73 9.57
N TRP A 447 -6.32 20.92 9.74
CA TRP A 447 -7.24 20.56 8.67
C TRP A 447 -8.64 20.32 9.23
N LEU A 448 -9.65 20.86 8.54
CA LEU A 448 -11.06 20.61 8.81
C LEU A 448 -11.75 20.20 7.52
N ALA A 449 -12.48 19.09 7.55
CA ALA A 449 -13.34 18.64 6.46
C ALA A 449 -14.82 18.71 6.85
N TYR A 450 -15.60 19.47 6.08
CA TYR A 450 -17.05 19.48 6.15
C TYR A 450 -17.64 18.66 5.01
N LEU A 451 -18.39 17.60 5.34
CA LEU A 451 -19.06 16.76 4.35
C LEU A 451 -20.40 17.38 3.95
N SER A 452 -20.44 17.95 2.76
CA SER A 452 -21.61 18.52 2.11
C SER A 452 -22.15 17.62 1.00
N THR A 453 -22.98 18.15 0.10
CA THR A 453 -23.60 17.43 -1.00
C THR A 453 -23.60 18.26 -2.28
N ILE A 454 -23.49 17.61 -3.45
CA ILE A 454 -23.72 18.25 -4.75
C ILE A 454 -25.16 18.74 -4.94
N GLY A 455 -26.10 18.36 -4.05
CA GLY A 455 -27.46 18.87 -4.06
C GLY A 455 -27.58 20.38 -3.87
N VAL A 456 -26.52 21.07 -3.46
CA VAL A 456 -26.49 22.55 -3.32
C VAL A 456 -26.58 23.29 -4.65
N TYR A 457 -26.16 22.67 -5.76
CA TYR A 457 -26.20 23.29 -7.09
C TYR A 457 -27.64 23.48 -7.62
N GLY A 458 -28.56 22.59 -7.26
CA GLY A 458 -29.91 22.56 -7.82
C GLY A 458 -29.97 21.93 -9.22
N GLU A 459 -30.89 22.42 -10.05
CA GLU A 459 -31.07 21.98 -11.44
C GLU A 459 -30.03 22.63 -12.37
N THR A 460 -29.40 21.81 -13.21
CA THR A 460 -28.32 22.21 -14.15
C THR A 460 -28.70 21.95 -15.61
N ASN A 461 -29.89 21.40 -15.87
CA ASN A 461 -30.39 21.06 -17.21
C ASN A 461 -29.42 20.17 -18.01
N GLY A 462 -28.70 19.28 -17.32
CA GLY A 462 -27.73 18.35 -17.92
C GLY A 462 -26.34 18.96 -18.19
N VAL A 463 -26.10 20.23 -17.86
CA VAL A 463 -24.77 20.84 -17.98
C VAL A 463 -23.86 20.36 -16.85
N ALA A 464 -22.68 19.84 -17.20
CA ALA A 464 -21.68 19.44 -16.22
C ALA A 464 -21.02 20.67 -15.57
N VAL A 465 -21.23 20.84 -14.26
CA VAL A 465 -20.75 22.00 -13.48
C VAL A 465 -19.53 21.65 -12.61
N ASP A 466 -18.69 22.63 -12.34
CA ASP A 466 -17.55 22.51 -11.41
C ASP A 466 -17.83 23.27 -10.09
N GLU A 467 -16.81 23.39 -9.23
CA GLU A 467 -16.92 24.03 -7.92
C GLU A 467 -17.17 25.54 -7.97
N SER A 468 -16.98 26.18 -9.13
CA SER A 468 -17.26 27.61 -9.33
C SER A 468 -18.73 27.91 -9.62
N ALA A 469 -19.54 26.89 -9.93
CA ALA A 469 -20.94 27.07 -10.26
C ALA A 469 -21.77 27.59 -9.07
N PRO A 470 -22.81 28.41 -9.34
CA PRO A 470 -23.66 28.96 -8.30
C PRO A 470 -24.41 27.85 -7.55
N VAL A 471 -24.55 28.03 -6.24
CA VAL A 471 -25.36 27.17 -5.38
C VAL A 471 -26.79 27.70 -5.31
N ALA A 472 -27.66 27.19 -6.19
CA ALA A 472 -28.99 27.76 -6.44
C ALA A 472 -30.14 26.76 -6.21
N SER A 473 -29.93 25.72 -5.41
CA SER A 473 -30.97 24.73 -5.11
C SER A 473 -32.21 25.37 -4.49
N THR A 474 -33.39 24.95 -4.98
CA THR A 474 -34.69 25.39 -4.46
C THR A 474 -35.20 24.51 -3.32
N VAL A 475 -34.59 23.32 -3.15
CA VAL A 475 -34.94 22.39 -2.08
C VAL A 475 -34.46 22.91 -0.72
N LYS A 476 -35.38 23.05 0.24
CA LYS A 476 -35.12 23.57 1.62
C LYS A 476 -33.91 22.91 2.31
N ARG A 477 -33.77 21.58 2.23
CA ARG A 477 -32.64 20.86 2.86
C ARG A 477 -31.28 21.26 2.27
N SER A 478 -31.23 21.55 0.97
CA SER A 478 -30.02 21.96 0.28
C SER A 478 -29.71 23.42 0.60
N GLN A 479 -30.73 24.27 0.77
CA GLN A 479 -30.56 25.65 1.24
C GLN A 479 -29.96 25.70 2.65
N MET A 480 -30.43 24.85 3.57
CA MET A 480 -29.81 24.71 4.88
C MET A 480 -28.35 24.23 4.78
N ARG A 481 -28.03 23.36 3.81
CA ARG A 481 -26.65 22.94 3.57
C ARG A 481 -25.77 24.07 3.03
N ILE A 482 -26.29 24.90 2.13
CA ILE A 482 -25.57 26.10 1.61
C ILE A 482 -25.19 27.02 2.76
N GLU A 483 -26.15 27.27 3.66
CA GLU A 483 -25.91 28.11 4.83
C GLU A 483 -24.91 27.48 5.81
N ALA A 484 -24.97 26.16 6.03
CA ALA A 484 -23.97 25.45 6.83
C ALA A 484 -22.56 25.48 6.20
N GLU A 485 -22.43 25.35 4.87
CA GLU A 485 -21.15 25.53 4.17
C GLU A 485 -20.56 26.93 4.46
N ARG A 486 -21.41 27.96 4.36
CA ARG A 486 -21.03 29.35 4.66
C ARG A 486 -20.57 29.51 6.11
N GLN A 487 -21.35 28.98 7.07
CA GLN A 487 -21.03 29.06 8.49
C GLN A 487 -19.67 28.43 8.82
N TRP A 488 -19.37 27.25 8.28
CA TRP A 488 -18.07 26.59 8.49
C TRP A 488 -16.90 27.37 7.88
N LEU A 489 -17.06 27.89 6.66
CA LEU A 489 -16.04 28.71 6.01
C LEU A 489 -15.75 30.01 6.77
N GLU A 490 -16.76 30.60 7.43
CA GLU A 490 -16.64 31.83 8.22
C GLU A 490 -16.04 31.63 9.63
N THR A 491 -15.84 30.39 10.08
CA THR A 491 -15.22 30.12 11.40
C THR A 491 -13.77 30.60 11.51
N GLY A 492 -13.09 30.78 10.37
CA GLY A 492 -11.65 31.07 10.30
C GLY A 492 -10.76 29.85 10.61
N LEU A 493 -11.34 28.65 10.75
CA LEU A 493 -10.60 27.39 10.85
C LEU A 493 -10.12 26.93 9.45
N PRO A 494 -9.14 26.01 9.34
CA PRO A 494 -8.65 25.48 8.05
C PRO A 494 -9.66 24.54 7.36
N CYS A 495 -10.84 25.07 7.03
CA CYS A 495 -12.01 24.36 6.52
C CYS A 495 -11.90 24.04 5.02
N HIS A 496 -12.33 22.82 4.66
CA HIS A 496 -12.50 22.34 3.30
C HIS A 496 -13.90 21.77 3.17
N VAL A 497 -14.60 22.10 2.08
CA VAL A 497 -15.96 21.62 1.83
C VAL A 497 -15.93 20.53 0.77
N PHE A 498 -16.48 19.36 1.09
CA PHE A 498 -16.58 18.23 0.17
C PHE A 498 -18.04 18.04 -0.25
N ARG A 499 -18.39 18.42 -1.48
CA ARG A 499 -19.74 18.25 -2.03
C ARG A 499 -19.87 16.84 -2.59
N ILE A 500 -20.46 15.95 -1.80
CA ILE A 500 -20.52 14.51 -2.11
C ILE A 500 -21.74 14.15 -2.97
N ALA A 501 -21.50 13.32 -3.98
CA ALA A 501 -22.51 12.68 -4.82
C ALA A 501 -23.28 11.55 -4.09
N GLY A 502 -24.07 10.75 -4.82
CA GLY A 502 -24.78 9.61 -4.26
C GLY A 502 -23.84 8.53 -3.72
N ILE A 503 -23.74 8.41 -2.39
CA ILE A 503 -22.82 7.47 -1.72
C ILE A 503 -23.33 6.03 -1.82
N TYR A 504 -22.47 5.12 -2.27
CA TYR A 504 -22.67 3.67 -2.24
C TYR A 504 -21.42 2.93 -1.74
N GLY A 505 -21.57 1.66 -1.39
CA GLY A 505 -20.54 0.83 -0.77
C GLY A 505 -21.16 -0.22 0.17
N PRO A 506 -20.37 -1.07 0.83
CA PRO A 506 -20.88 -2.19 1.63
C PRO A 506 -22.03 -1.80 2.58
N GLY A 507 -23.17 -2.49 2.51
CA GLY A 507 -24.36 -2.23 3.31
C GLY A 507 -25.18 -1.00 2.88
N ARG A 508 -24.81 -0.31 1.79
CA ARG A 508 -25.51 0.89 1.30
C ARG A 508 -25.54 1.00 -0.23
N GLY A 509 -26.66 1.47 -0.78
CA GLY A 509 -26.78 1.80 -2.21
C GLY A 509 -27.68 0.84 -2.98
N THR A 510 -27.47 0.74 -4.29
CA THR A 510 -28.39 0.03 -5.20
C THR A 510 -28.39 -1.49 -4.97
N LEU A 511 -27.23 -2.10 -4.73
CA LEU A 511 -27.14 -3.53 -4.43
C LEU A 511 -27.96 -3.90 -3.18
N THR A 512 -27.83 -3.11 -2.11
CA THR A 512 -28.62 -3.30 -0.88
C THR A 512 -30.12 -3.18 -1.13
N LYS A 513 -30.55 -2.22 -1.96
CA LYS A 513 -31.96 -2.06 -2.33
C LYS A 513 -32.49 -3.26 -3.11
N VAL A 514 -31.73 -3.76 -4.08
CA VAL A 514 -32.11 -4.95 -4.85
C VAL A 514 -32.21 -6.18 -3.93
N ARG A 515 -31.24 -6.39 -3.04
CA ARG A 515 -31.27 -7.49 -2.04
C ARG A 515 -32.50 -7.43 -1.12
N SER A 516 -32.89 -6.23 -0.69
CA SER A 516 -34.07 -6.02 0.17
C SER A 516 -35.41 -6.05 -0.57
N GLY A 517 -35.41 -6.16 -1.90
CA GLY A 517 -36.63 -6.09 -2.73
C GLY A 517 -37.25 -4.68 -2.83
N SER A 518 -36.56 -3.64 -2.32
CA SER A 518 -37.05 -2.24 -2.34
C SER A 518 -36.56 -1.42 -3.53
N ALA A 519 -35.80 -2.03 -4.45
CA ALA A 519 -35.31 -1.36 -5.64
C ALA A 519 -36.45 -1.05 -6.62
N THR A 520 -36.46 0.16 -7.15
CA THR A 520 -37.32 0.58 -8.26
C THR A 520 -36.46 0.91 -9.48
N ARG A 521 -37.02 0.66 -10.66
CA ARG A 521 -36.36 0.92 -11.94
C ARG A 521 -37.23 1.85 -12.77
N ILE A 522 -36.95 3.15 -12.68
CA ILE A 522 -37.80 4.21 -13.24
C ILE A 522 -37.07 4.81 -14.44
N HIS A 523 -37.73 4.83 -15.59
CA HIS A 523 -37.21 5.48 -16.78
C HIS A 523 -37.56 6.98 -16.74
N LEU A 524 -36.53 7.83 -16.75
CA LEU A 524 -36.69 9.28 -16.87
C LEU A 524 -35.72 9.80 -17.94
N PRO A 525 -36.18 10.01 -19.19
CA PRO A 525 -35.32 10.32 -20.33
C PRO A 525 -34.35 11.47 -20.08
N GLY A 526 -33.07 11.27 -20.43
CA GLY A 526 -32.03 12.29 -20.33
C GLY A 526 -31.56 12.63 -18.90
N ARG A 527 -32.08 11.95 -17.87
CA ARG A 527 -31.71 12.21 -16.48
C ARG A 527 -30.49 11.39 -16.05
N LEU A 528 -29.41 12.07 -15.66
CA LEU A 528 -28.21 11.46 -15.12
C LEU A 528 -28.07 11.71 -13.61
N PHE A 529 -27.42 10.77 -12.92
CA PHE A 529 -27.13 10.86 -11.50
C PHE A 529 -25.64 10.57 -11.24
N ASN A 530 -24.94 11.49 -10.58
CA ASN A 530 -23.58 11.23 -10.08
C ASN A 530 -23.61 10.35 -8.84
N ARG A 531 -22.59 9.51 -8.70
CA ARG A 531 -22.41 8.61 -7.55
C ARG A 531 -20.95 8.68 -7.10
N ILE A 532 -20.65 8.08 -5.96
CA ILE A 532 -19.26 7.89 -5.52
C ILE A 532 -19.21 6.72 -4.54
N HIS A 533 -18.21 5.85 -4.72
CA HIS A 533 -17.97 4.77 -3.78
C HIS A 533 -17.37 5.32 -2.49
N VAL A 534 -17.76 4.76 -1.34
CA VAL A 534 -17.33 5.26 -0.02
C VAL A 534 -15.80 5.29 0.15
N ASP A 535 -15.07 4.33 -0.41
CA ASP A 535 -13.60 4.31 -0.37
C ASP A 535 -12.94 5.45 -1.13
N ASP A 536 -13.54 5.88 -2.24
CA ASP A 536 -13.01 7.02 -3.00
C ASP A 536 -13.23 8.34 -2.26
N ILE A 537 -14.34 8.46 -1.51
CA ILE A 537 -14.53 9.58 -0.58
C ILE A 537 -13.39 9.60 0.45
N VAL A 538 -13.08 8.44 1.04
CA VAL A 538 -12.00 8.31 2.03
C VAL A 538 -10.65 8.70 1.42
N GLY A 539 -10.34 8.19 0.21
CA GLY A 539 -9.10 8.54 -0.51
C GLY A 539 -8.97 10.05 -0.77
N ILE A 540 -10.07 10.72 -1.12
CA ILE A 540 -10.10 12.18 -1.32
C ILE A 540 -9.87 12.92 0.00
N LEU A 541 -10.49 12.49 1.10
CA LEU A 541 -10.30 13.10 2.43
C LEU A 541 -8.86 12.97 2.90
N GLU A 542 -8.26 11.79 2.74
CA GLU A 542 -6.86 11.56 3.07
C GLU A 542 -5.90 12.41 2.21
N ALA A 543 -6.18 12.52 0.91
CA ALA A 543 -5.38 13.35 0.01
C ALA A 543 -5.47 14.85 0.37
N SER A 544 -6.67 15.32 0.74
CA SER A 544 -6.85 16.70 1.21
C SER A 544 -6.18 16.95 2.56
N ALA A 545 -6.24 16.01 3.50
CA ALA A 545 -5.54 16.14 4.78
C ALA A 545 -4.01 16.18 4.61
N ALA A 546 -3.47 15.45 3.63
CA ALA A 546 -2.05 15.48 3.30
C ALA A 546 -1.62 16.76 2.55
N ARG A 547 -2.55 17.40 1.83
CA ARG A 547 -2.31 18.63 1.05
C ARG A 547 -3.40 19.67 1.35
N PRO A 548 -3.42 20.24 2.56
CA PRO A 548 -4.47 21.18 2.95
C PRO A 548 -4.40 22.44 2.09
N ASN A 549 -5.54 22.85 1.54
CA ASN A 549 -5.78 24.14 0.91
C ASN A 549 -7.04 24.78 1.54
N PRO A 550 -6.91 25.42 2.72
CA PRO A 550 -8.04 26.01 3.43
C PRO A 550 -8.90 26.91 2.56
N GLY A 551 -10.22 26.75 2.67
CA GLY A 551 -11.22 27.44 1.85
C GLY A 551 -11.56 26.71 0.55
N ALA A 552 -10.84 25.65 0.18
CA ALA A 552 -11.15 24.88 -1.02
C ALA A 552 -12.48 24.12 -0.91
N ILE A 553 -13.16 24.04 -2.04
CA ILE A 553 -14.39 23.27 -2.25
C ILE A 553 -14.06 22.20 -3.28
N TYR A 554 -14.51 20.97 -3.05
CA TYR A 554 -14.28 19.82 -3.92
C TYR A 554 -15.58 19.08 -4.22
N ASN A 555 -15.85 18.83 -5.50
CA ASN A 555 -16.88 17.89 -5.93
C ASN A 555 -16.35 16.45 -5.80
N VAL A 556 -17.10 15.63 -5.07
CA VAL A 556 -16.74 14.25 -4.77
C VAL A 556 -17.72 13.32 -5.49
N ALA A 557 -17.37 12.96 -6.72
CA ALA A 557 -18.13 12.14 -7.66
C ALA A 557 -17.20 11.22 -8.46
N ASP A 558 -17.72 10.09 -8.92
CA ASP A 558 -17.08 9.21 -9.90
C ASP A 558 -17.09 9.83 -11.31
N ASP A 559 -16.53 9.13 -12.29
CA ASP A 559 -16.34 9.64 -13.67
C ASP A 559 -17.56 9.41 -14.56
N GLU A 560 -18.51 8.58 -14.13
CA GLU A 560 -19.65 8.15 -14.97
C GLU A 560 -21.01 8.48 -14.33
N PRO A 561 -21.51 9.71 -14.53
CA PRO A 561 -22.91 10.03 -14.28
C PRO A 561 -23.81 9.16 -15.18
N ALA A 562 -24.65 8.32 -14.56
CA ALA A 562 -25.45 7.32 -15.30
C ALA A 562 -26.94 7.34 -14.90
N PRO A 563 -27.85 6.97 -15.82
CA PRO A 563 -29.27 6.81 -15.52
C PRO A 563 -29.52 5.83 -14.37
N ALA A 564 -30.57 6.05 -13.56
CA ALA A 564 -30.81 5.23 -12.39
C ALA A 564 -31.25 3.80 -12.75
N GLU A 565 -32.02 3.67 -13.83
CA GLU A 565 -32.53 2.42 -14.36
C GLU A 565 -31.44 1.47 -14.88
N GLU A 566 -30.34 2.02 -15.40
CA GLU A 566 -29.19 1.24 -15.87
C GLU A 566 -28.39 0.70 -14.70
N VAL A 567 -28.13 1.54 -13.68
CA VAL A 567 -27.42 1.11 -12.48
C VAL A 567 -28.22 0.07 -11.70
N THR A 568 -29.54 0.19 -11.63
CA THR A 568 -30.41 -0.84 -11.03
C THR A 568 -30.37 -2.14 -11.84
N ALA A 569 -30.42 -2.08 -13.18
CA ALA A 569 -30.33 -3.27 -14.02
C ALA A 569 -29.00 -4.00 -13.83
N TYR A 570 -27.89 -3.25 -13.82
CA TYR A 570 -26.56 -3.82 -13.59
C TYR A 570 -26.41 -4.39 -12.17
N ALA A 571 -27.02 -3.77 -11.14
CA ALA A 571 -27.06 -4.34 -9.80
C ALA A 571 -27.86 -5.66 -9.74
N CYS A 572 -28.96 -5.79 -10.49
CA CYS A 572 -29.70 -7.06 -10.60
C CYS A 572 -28.85 -8.15 -11.28
N GLU A 573 -28.15 -7.78 -12.36
CA GLU A 573 -27.21 -8.66 -13.07
C GLU A 573 -26.10 -9.15 -12.12
N LEU A 574 -25.47 -8.23 -11.37
CA LEU A 574 -24.47 -8.53 -10.35
C LEU A 574 -25.00 -9.35 -9.17
N LEU A 575 -26.32 -9.48 -8.98
CA LEU A 575 -26.87 -10.36 -7.93
C LEU A 575 -27.40 -11.67 -8.51
N GLY A 576 -27.46 -11.79 -9.84
CA GLY A 576 -28.07 -12.93 -10.52
C GLY A 576 -29.58 -13.04 -10.25
N VAL A 577 -30.26 -11.92 -10.03
CA VAL A 577 -31.72 -11.85 -9.80
C VAL A 577 -32.42 -11.29 -11.04
N PRO A 578 -33.72 -11.59 -11.25
CA PRO A 578 -34.49 -10.99 -12.33
C PRO A 578 -34.42 -9.46 -12.29
N VAL A 579 -34.22 -8.85 -13.46
CA VAL A 579 -34.18 -7.39 -13.57
C VAL A 579 -35.53 -6.81 -13.18
N VAL A 580 -35.53 -5.83 -12.26
CA VAL A 580 -36.75 -5.14 -11.83
C VAL A 580 -37.47 -4.54 -13.05
N PRO A 581 -38.80 -4.72 -13.19
CA PRO A 581 -39.56 -4.16 -14.30
C PRO A 581 -39.37 -2.64 -14.42
N LEU A 582 -39.21 -2.17 -15.66
CA LEU A 582 -39.10 -0.74 -15.96
C LEU A 582 -40.46 -0.08 -15.79
N GLN A 583 -40.51 1.03 -15.04
CA GLN A 583 -41.70 1.85 -14.84
C GLN A 583 -41.50 3.23 -15.48
N THR A 584 -42.58 3.79 -15.99
CA THR A 584 -42.63 5.20 -16.42
C THR A 584 -42.61 6.13 -15.21
N TRP A 585 -42.31 7.41 -15.43
CA TRP A 585 -42.37 8.41 -14.36
C TRP A 585 -43.79 8.52 -13.78
N GLU A 586 -44.81 8.51 -14.65
CA GLU A 586 -46.21 8.65 -14.27
C GLU A 586 -46.68 7.51 -13.36
N GLU A 587 -46.25 6.28 -13.61
CA GLU A 587 -46.55 5.10 -12.79
C GLU A 587 -45.82 5.17 -11.43
N ALA A 588 -44.55 5.55 -11.45
CA ALA A 588 -43.74 5.62 -10.24
C ALA A 588 -44.20 6.77 -9.32
N GLU A 589 -44.58 7.91 -9.88
CA GLU A 589 -44.97 9.11 -9.14
C GLU A 589 -46.21 8.88 -8.25
N GLN A 590 -47.14 8.03 -8.69
CA GLN A 590 -48.39 7.72 -7.96
C GLN A 590 -48.14 6.99 -6.64
N THR A 591 -47.05 6.23 -6.55
CA THR A 591 -46.70 5.41 -5.38
C THR A 591 -45.54 5.99 -4.56
N MET A 592 -44.94 7.11 -5.00
CA MET A 592 -43.79 7.75 -4.36
C MET A 592 -44.15 8.66 -3.19
N SER A 593 -43.33 8.58 -2.13
CA SER A 593 -43.38 9.55 -1.03
C SER A 593 -42.89 10.94 -1.48
N ALA A 594 -43.32 12.00 -0.78
CA ALA A 594 -42.87 13.37 -1.03
C ALA A 594 -41.32 13.51 -0.99
N MET A 595 -40.67 12.73 -0.13
CA MET A 595 -39.20 12.69 -0.06
C MET A 595 -38.59 12.06 -1.32
N ALA A 596 -39.15 10.97 -1.83
CA ALA A 596 -38.69 10.36 -3.08
C ALA A 596 -38.88 11.32 -4.26
N LYS A 597 -40.01 12.02 -4.35
CA LYS A 597 -40.26 13.04 -5.38
C LYS A 597 -39.23 14.17 -5.36
N SER A 598 -38.86 14.65 -4.16
CA SER A 598 -37.83 15.70 -4.01
C SER A 598 -36.43 15.28 -4.51
N PHE A 599 -36.14 13.98 -4.60
CA PHE A 599 -34.88 13.47 -5.14
C PHE A 599 -34.84 13.59 -6.68
N TYR A 600 -36.00 13.41 -7.33
CA TYR A 600 -36.14 13.53 -8.78
C TYR A 600 -36.43 14.96 -9.25
N ALA A 601 -36.68 15.91 -8.35
CA ALA A 601 -36.99 17.29 -8.68
C ALA A 601 -35.86 18.03 -9.43
N GLU A 602 -34.58 17.79 -9.07
CA GLU A 602 -33.43 18.53 -9.62
C GLU A 602 -32.31 17.61 -10.16
N SER A 603 -31.81 17.87 -11.39
CA SER A 603 -30.65 17.18 -11.99
C SER A 603 -29.40 18.02 -11.89
N LYS A 604 -28.31 17.36 -11.51
CA LYS A 604 -26.98 17.94 -11.45
C LYS A 604 -26.02 16.94 -12.03
N VAL A 605 -25.14 17.38 -12.91
CA VAL A 605 -23.97 16.63 -13.35
C VAL A 605 -22.76 17.45 -12.91
N VAL A 606 -21.81 16.82 -12.22
CA VAL A 606 -20.64 17.53 -11.69
C VAL A 606 -19.35 17.01 -12.30
N LYS A 607 -18.37 17.89 -12.43
CA LYS A 607 -16.98 17.54 -12.76
C LYS A 607 -16.22 17.29 -11.47
N ASN A 608 -15.31 16.31 -11.49
CA ASN A 608 -14.40 15.98 -10.39
C ASN A 608 -12.93 16.32 -10.74
N THR A 609 -12.70 17.16 -11.76
CA THR A 609 -11.36 17.50 -12.25
C THR A 609 -10.46 18.06 -11.15
N ARG A 610 -11.02 18.89 -10.26
CA ARG A 610 -10.26 19.56 -9.20
C ARG A 610 -9.63 18.59 -8.19
N VAL A 611 -10.36 17.55 -7.77
CA VAL A 611 -9.79 16.53 -6.86
C VAL A 611 -8.67 15.73 -7.53
N LYS A 612 -8.71 15.56 -8.85
CA LYS A 612 -7.65 14.87 -9.60
C LYS A 612 -6.42 15.75 -9.79
N GLU A 613 -6.60 17.01 -10.17
CA GLU A 613 -5.50 17.92 -10.49
C GLU A 613 -4.83 18.51 -9.24
N GLU A 614 -5.62 18.99 -8.28
CA GLU A 614 -5.12 19.70 -7.10
C GLU A 614 -4.63 18.71 -6.02
N LEU A 615 -5.43 17.68 -5.74
CA LEU A 615 -5.10 16.69 -4.72
C LEU A 615 -4.29 15.50 -5.28
N GLY A 616 -4.26 15.30 -6.60
CA GLY A 616 -3.57 14.16 -7.23
C GLY A 616 -4.31 12.83 -7.05
N VAL A 617 -5.62 12.87 -6.84
CA VAL A 617 -6.42 11.66 -6.58
C VAL A 617 -6.61 10.85 -7.86
N VAL A 618 -6.32 9.56 -7.79
CA VAL A 618 -6.73 8.56 -8.78
C VAL A 618 -7.84 7.73 -8.13
N LEU A 619 -9.04 7.78 -8.71
CA LEU A 619 -10.19 7.02 -8.18
C LEU A 619 -9.91 5.53 -8.29
N ARG A 620 -10.16 4.81 -7.19
CA ARG A 620 -10.12 3.35 -7.14
C ARG A 620 -11.27 2.75 -7.94
N TYR A 621 -12.42 3.42 -7.93
CA TYR A 621 -13.60 3.03 -8.70
C TYR A 621 -14.06 4.20 -9.59
N PRO A 622 -13.43 4.36 -10.77
CA PRO A 622 -13.78 5.45 -11.69
C PRO A 622 -15.24 5.39 -12.16
N THR A 623 -15.86 4.20 -12.20
CA THR A 623 -17.28 4.07 -12.55
C THR A 623 -18.06 3.27 -11.51
N TYR A 624 -19.39 3.37 -11.58
CA TYR A 624 -20.29 2.55 -10.76
C TYR A 624 -20.12 1.05 -11.02
N ARG A 625 -19.55 0.65 -12.17
CA ARG A 625 -19.42 -0.77 -12.53
C ARG A 625 -18.37 -1.47 -11.69
N GLU A 626 -17.17 -0.90 -11.59
CA GLU A 626 -16.13 -1.43 -10.72
C GLU A 626 -16.50 -1.26 -9.25
N GLY A 627 -17.11 -0.14 -8.88
CA GLY A 627 -17.49 0.11 -7.50
C GLY A 627 -18.57 -0.83 -6.98
N LEU A 628 -19.63 -1.11 -7.76
CA LEU A 628 -20.66 -2.07 -7.34
C LEU A 628 -20.11 -3.50 -7.27
N LEU A 629 -19.23 -3.87 -8.19
CA LEU A 629 -18.55 -5.16 -8.11
C LEU A 629 -17.69 -5.27 -6.85
N ALA A 630 -16.94 -4.22 -6.51
CA ALA A 630 -16.12 -4.18 -5.30
C ALA A 630 -16.98 -4.23 -4.02
N GLN A 631 -18.09 -3.49 -3.98
CA GLN A 631 -19.09 -3.57 -2.91
C GLN A 631 -19.60 -5.01 -2.72
N LEU A 632 -19.97 -5.68 -3.82
CA LEU A 632 -20.47 -7.05 -3.76
C LEU A 632 -19.42 -8.00 -3.17
N ILE A 633 -18.17 -7.90 -3.62
CA ILE A 633 -17.06 -8.73 -3.15
C ILE A 633 -16.82 -8.51 -1.65
N GLU A 634 -16.79 -7.27 -1.18
CA GLU A 634 -16.56 -6.97 0.24
C GLU A 634 -17.71 -7.47 1.11
N GLU A 635 -18.97 -7.24 0.71
CA GLU A 635 -20.14 -7.74 1.44
C GLU A 635 -20.18 -9.27 1.54
N GLU A 636 -19.73 -9.99 0.50
CA GLU A 636 -19.61 -11.45 0.54
C GLU A 636 -18.47 -11.94 1.44
N GLN A 637 -17.36 -11.19 1.52
CA GLN A 637 -16.25 -11.51 2.44
C GLN A 637 -16.64 -11.30 3.90
N ASP A 638 -17.38 -10.24 4.22
CA ASP A 638 -17.82 -9.98 5.59
C ASP A 638 -18.90 -10.98 6.03
N ALA A 639 -19.81 -11.39 5.13
CA ALA A 639 -20.73 -12.50 5.38
C ALA A 639 -20.01 -13.83 5.65
N ASN A 640 -18.79 -14.01 5.12
CA ASN A 640 -17.95 -15.15 5.46
C ASN A 640 -17.38 -15.03 6.86
N ARG A 641 -16.83 -13.87 7.26
CA ARG A 641 -16.23 -13.66 8.59
C ARG A 641 -17.20 -13.91 9.74
N GLU A 642 -18.47 -13.54 9.59
CA GLU A 642 -19.51 -13.85 10.58
C GLU A 642 -19.94 -15.33 10.56
N GLY A 643 -19.73 -16.03 9.43
CA GLY A 643 -19.95 -17.48 9.28
C GLY A 643 -18.73 -18.37 9.57
N ASP A 644 -17.52 -17.81 9.70
CA ASP A 644 -16.24 -18.54 9.70
C ASP A 644 -15.81 -19.06 11.08
N THR A 645 -16.76 -19.38 11.96
CA THR A 645 -16.41 -20.23 13.10
C THR A 645 -16.25 -21.70 12.71
N LYS A 646 -16.64 -22.13 11.48
CA LYS A 646 -16.41 -23.50 10.98
C LYS A 646 -16.47 -23.61 9.44
N ASP A 647 -15.39 -23.35 8.69
CA ASP A 647 -15.21 -24.02 7.38
C ASP A 647 -13.78 -24.58 7.17
N PRO A 648 -13.57 -25.92 7.27
CA PRO A 648 -12.26 -26.55 7.11
C PRO A 648 -11.77 -26.68 5.65
N GLN A 649 -12.48 -26.12 4.66
CA GLN A 649 -12.36 -26.54 3.25
C GLN A 649 -11.10 -26.07 2.48
N HIS A 650 -10.32 -25.11 2.97
CA HIS A 650 -9.24 -24.47 2.19
C HIS A 650 -7.84 -25.05 2.38
N GLY A 651 -7.62 -26.03 3.26
CA GLY A 651 -6.31 -26.67 3.41
C GLY A 651 -5.12 -25.71 3.63
N GLY A 652 -5.37 -24.50 4.13
CA GLY A 652 -4.37 -23.45 4.32
C GLY A 652 -3.85 -22.75 3.05
N PHE A 653 -4.31 -23.09 1.83
CA PHE A 653 -3.84 -22.46 0.59
C PHE A 653 -4.72 -21.24 0.21
N LYS A 654 -4.12 -20.04 0.20
CA LYS A 654 -4.79 -18.79 -0.18
C LYS A 654 -4.17 -18.21 -1.46
N PRO A 655 -4.88 -18.23 -2.62
CA PRO A 655 -4.37 -17.66 -3.87
C PRO A 655 -4.45 -16.13 -3.87
N ALA A 656 -3.45 -15.48 -4.46
CA ALA A 656 -3.44 -14.03 -4.72
C ALA A 656 -4.24 -13.66 -5.99
N LEU A 657 -4.38 -14.61 -6.92
CA LEU A 657 -5.13 -14.44 -8.16
C LEU A 657 -5.77 -15.77 -8.57
N VAL A 658 -7.05 -15.73 -8.95
CA VAL A 658 -7.75 -16.84 -9.62
C VAL A 658 -8.23 -16.36 -10.97
N THR A 659 -7.94 -17.10 -12.03
CA THR A 659 -8.32 -16.75 -13.41
C THR A 659 -9.19 -17.83 -14.04
N LEU A 660 -10.18 -17.41 -14.82
CA LEU A 660 -10.90 -18.29 -15.75
C LEU A 660 -10.45 -17.97 -17.17
N VAL A 661 -9.92 -18.97 -17.87
CA VAL A 661 -9.21 -18.74 -19.14
C VAL A 661 -9.81 -19.52 -20.29
N ASN A 662 -10.12 -18.84 -21.40
CA ASN A 662 -10.44 -19.45 -22.70
C ASN A 662 -9.40 -19.10 -23.78
N ILE A 663 -9.57 -19.64 -24.99
CA ILE A 663 -8.67 -19.36 -26.13
C ILE A 663 -8.74 -17.88 -26.52
N GLY A 664 -9.97 -17.34 -26.63
CA GLY A 664 -10.26 -15.97 -27.04
C GLY A 664 -10.77 -15.83 -28.48
N SER A 665 -11.43 -14.71 -28.77
CA SER A 665 -12.09 -14.42 -30.05
C SER A 665 -11.98 -12.92 -30.39
N LEU A 666 -12.19 -12.58 -31.65
CA LEU A 666 -12.40 -11.18 -32.11
C LEU A 666 -13.88 -10.75 -32.04
N LYS A 667 -14.79 -11.70 -31.80
CA LYS A 667 -16.20 -11.42 -31.52
C LYS A 667 -16.42 -11.14 -30.02
N PRO A 668 -17.37 -10.28 -29.63
CA PRO A 668 -17.62 -9.94 -28.24
C PRO A 668 -18.28 -11.06 -27.41
N GLU A 669 -19.16 -11.87 -28.02
CA GLU A 669 -20.01 -12.86 -27.32
C GLU A 669 -19.19 -13.89 -26.51
N PRO A 670 -18.10 -14.48 -27.02
CA PRO A 670 -17.30 -15.44 -26.25
C PRO A 670 -16.64 -14.84 -25.00
N TYR A 671 -16.38 -13.53 -24.98
CA TYR A 671 -15.83 -12.87 -23.80
C TYR A 671 -16.93 -12.48 -22.80
N LEU A 672 -18.13 -12.13 -23.28
CA LEU A 672 -19.30 -11.89 -22.42
C LEU A 672 -19.73 -13.18 -21.71
N ASP A 673 -19.76 -14.31 -22.42
CA ASP A 673 -20.03 -15.63 -21.82
C ASP A 673 -18.98 -15.97 -20.74
N LEU A 674 -17.70 -15.73 -21.05
CA LEU A 674 -16.60 -15.95 -20.10
C LEU A 674 -16.77 -15.10 -18.83
N ARG A 675 -17.18 -13.83 -18.96
CA ARG A 675 -17.48 -12.96 -17.82
C ARG A 675 -18.61 -13.52 -16.97
N GLN A 676 -19.69 -13.98 -17.60
CA GLN A 676 -20.84 -14.50 -16.87
C GLN A 676 -20.49 -15.80 -16.10
N VAL A 677 -19.71 -16.70 -16.70
CA VAL A 677 -19.22 -17.90 -16.01
C VAL A 677 -18.27 -17.53 -14.86
N ALA A 678 -17.30 -16.63 -15.09
CA ALA A 678 -16.38 -16.17 -14.06
C ALA A 678 -17.09 -15.47 -12.90
N PHE A 679 -18.14 -14.70 -13.19
CA PHE A 679 -18.97 -14.04 -12.20
C PHE A 679 -19.69 -15.06 -11.29
N ARG A 680 -20.38 -16.06 -11.88
CA ARG A 680 -21.04 -17.11 -11.10
C ARG A 680 -20.05 -17.93 -10.28
N LEU A 681 -18.89 -18.22 -10.86
CA LEU A 681 -17.82 -18.94 -10.17
C LEU A 681 -17.25 -18.12 -9.01
N SER A 682 -17.10 -16.79 -9.18
CA SER A 682 -16.65 -15.89 -8.12
C SER A 682 -17.60 -15.92 -6.92
N ARG A 683 -18.91 -15.86 -7.19
CA ARG A 683 -19.95 -15.96 -6.15
C ARG A 683 -19.95 -17.32 -5.47
N ALA A 684 -19.76 -18.41 -6.22
CA ALA A 684 -19.77 -19.76 -5.67
C ALA A 684 -18.53 -20.04 -4.81
N LEU A 685 -17.37 -19.54 -5.21
CA LEU A 685 -16.11 -19.69 -4.47
C LEU A 685 -15.90 -18.60 -3.40
N ARG A 686 -16.73 -17.54 -3.41
CA ARG A 686 -16.63 -16.35 -2.56
C ARG A 686 -15.25 -15.68 -2.63
N LEU A 687 -14.69 -15.63 -3.83
CA LEU A 687 -13.41 -15.01 -4.16
C LEU A 687 -13.41 -14.49 -5.59
N PRO A 688 -12.64 -13.42 -5.93
CA PRO A 688 -12.64 -12.88 -7.27
C PRO A 688 -12.02 -13.86 -8.28
N VAL A 689 -12.78 -14.22 -9.32
CA VAL A 689 -12.28 -14.95 -10.48
C VAL A 689 -12.22 -14.01 -11.67
N VAL A 690 -11.01 -13.77 -12.18
CA VAL A 690 -10.78 -12.82 -13.27
C VAL A 690 -10.94 -13.54 -14.63
N PRO A 691 -11.93 -13.15 -15.47
CA PRO A 691 -12.05 -13.69 -16.82
C PRO A 691 -10.94 -13.11 -17.71
N CYS A 692 -10.24 -13.97 -18.44
CA CYS A 692 -9.26 -13.54 -19.43
C CYS A 692 -9.08 -14.56 -20.56
N SER A 693 -8.52 -14.14 -21.68
CA SER A 693 -8.25 -15.05 -22.81
C SER A 693 -6.76 -15.21 -23.07
N PHE A 694 -6.36 -16.31 -23.72
CA PHE A 694 -4.98 -16.43 -24.18
C PHE A 694 -4.64 -15.44 -25.29
N ARG A 695 -5.57 -15.17 -26.22
CA ARG A 695 -5.33 -14.32 -27.41
C ARG A 695 -6.59 -13.53 -27.81
N PHE A 696 -6.40 -12.57 -28.71
CA PHE A 696 -7.42 -11.80 -29.46
C PHE A 696 -8.36 -10.88 -28.68
N SER A 697 -8.71 -11.23 -27.43
CA SER A 697 -9.74 -10.55 -26.66
C SER A 697 -9.46 -9.06 -26.47
N ASN A 698 -8.20 -8.67 -26.29
CA ASN A 698 -7.77 -7.27 -26.19
C ASN A 698 -7.96 -6.43 -27.46
N ARG A 699 -8.40 -7.02 -28.58
CA ARG A 699 -8.68 -6.34 -29.84
C ARG A 699 -10.18 -6.15 -30.09
N VAL A 700 -11.04 -6.65 -29.20
CA VAL A 700 -12.49 -6.41 -29.26
C VAL A 700 -12.75 -4.99 -28.76
N ASP A 701 -13.58 -4.25 -29.49
CA ASP A 701 -13.98 -2.90 -29.10
C ASP A 701 -14.67 -2.92 -27.72
N ALA A 702 -14.19 -2.10 -26.79
CA ALA A 702 -14.71 -2.04 -25.43
C ALA A 702 -16.19 -1.63 -25.39
N SER A 703 -16.66 -0.83 -26.36
CA SER A 703 -18.07 -0.43 -26.46
C SER A 703 -19.03 -1.62 -26.64
N LEU A 704 -18.57 -2.68 -27.32
CA LEU A 704 -19.29 -3.94 -27.47
C LEU A 704 -19.19 -4.85 -26.23
N LEU A 705 -18.37 -4.48 -25.26
CA LEU A 705 -18.12 -5.19 -24.02
C LEU A 705 -18.57 -4.37 -22.80
N HIS A 706 -19.64 -3.58 -22.96
CA HIS A 706 -20.18 -2.70 -21.92
C HIS A 706 -19.16 -1.68 -21.38
N ASN A 707 -18.29 -1.16 -22.27
CA ASN A 707 -17.17 -0.26 -21.99
C ASN A 707 -16.08 -0.82 -21.07
N LEU A 708 -16.12 -2.11 -20.74
CA LEU A 708 -15.06 -2.79 -20.01
C LEU A 708 -14.16 -3.51 -21.02
N PRO A 709 -12.87 -3.15 -21.17
CA PRO A 709 -11.99 -3.81 -22.12
C PRO A 709 -11.76 -5.27 -21.72
N ALA A 710 -11.71 -6.15 -22.72
CA ALA A 710 -11.31 -7.54 -22.50
C ALA A 710 -9.80 -7.64 -22.30
N LYS A 711 -9.38 -8.54 -21.40
CA LYS A 711 -7.98 -8.71 -21.00
C LYS A 711 -7.45 -10.05 -21.46
N THR A 712 -6.15 -10.07 -21.75
CA THR A 712 -5.41 -11.32 -21.98
C THR A 712 -4.84 -11.84 -20.66
N LEU A 713 -4.56 -13.14 -20.59
CA LEU A 713 -3.92 -13.74 -19.41
C LEU A 713 -2.58 -13.06 -19.09
N GLU A 714 -1.79 -12.70 -20.12
CA GLU A 714 -0.54 -11.95 -19.95
C GLU A 714 -0.76 -10.60 -19.25
N THR A 715 -1.78 -9.85 -19.69
CA THR A 715 -2.15 -8.56 -19.09
C THR A 715 -2.55 -8.73 -17.63
N VAL A 716 -3.44 -9.67 -17.33
CA VAL A 716 -3.94 -9.91 -15.96
C VAL A 716 -2.82 -10.34 -15.02
N LEU A 717 -1.94 -11.25 -15.47
CA LEU A 717 -0.79 -11.70 -14.69
C LEU A 717 0.19 -10.56 -14.41
N THR A 718 0.51 -9.75 -15.43
CA THR A 718 1.46 -8.63 -15.30
C THR A 718 0.91 -7.56 -14.35
N GLU A 719 -0.35 -7.15 -14.51
CA GLU A 719 -1.02 -6.22 -13.58
C GLU A 719 -1.02 -6.75 -12.13
N SER A 720 -1.34 -8.03 -11.95
CA SER A 720 -1.35 -8.66 -10.62
C SER A 720 0.04 -8.72 -9.98
N LEU A 721 1.08 -9.03 -10.77
CA LEU A 721 2.47 -9.11 -10.28
C LEU A 721 3.07 -7.73 -9.96
N THR A 722 2.66 -6.69 -10.66
CA THR A 722 3.13 -5.31 -10.47
C THR A 722 2.37 -4.53 -9.39
N ALA A 723 1.27 -5.09 -8.86
CA ALA A 723 0.44 -4.43 -7.87
C ALA A 723 1.20 -4.14 -6.53
N PRO A 724 0.89 -3.01 -5.84
CA PRO A 724 1.50 -2.63 -4.57
C PRO A 724 1.31 -3.69 -3.48
N ARG A 725 2.30 -3.85 -2.60
CA ARG A 725 2.28 -4.83 -1.51
C ARG A 725 1.12 -4.57 -0.54
N SER A 726 0.42 -5.63 -0.12
CA SER A 726 -0.33 -5.63 1.13
C SER A 726 0.60 -6.06 2.26
N GLU A 727 0.56 -5.39 3.42
CA GLU A 727 1.39 -5.71 4.60
C GLU A 727 1.13 -7.12 5.18
N ALA A 728 0.14 -7.85 4.66
CA ALA A 728 -0.30 -9.15 5.17
C ALA A 728 0.39 -10.39 4.55
N ASP A 729 1.23 -10.23 3.52
CA ASP A 729 1.92 -11.38 2.87
C ASP A 729 3.34 -11.58 3.44
N ALA A 730 3.44 -12.46 4.44
CA ALA A 730 4.70 -12.80 5.12
C ALA A 730 5.65 -13.72 4.31
N ASP A 731 5.14 -14.37 3.26
CA ASP A 731 5.88 -15.30 2.40
C ASP A 731 5.87 -14.71 0.99
N ASP A 732 7.05 -14.37 0.46
CA ASP A 732 7.32 -13.58 -0.78
C ASP A 732 6.92 -14.31 -2.08
N THR A 733 5.80 -15.04 -2.04
CA THR A 733 5.29 -15.96 -3.05
C THR A 733 3.94 -15.50 -3.56
N HIS A 734 3.88 -15.09 -4.84
CA HIS A 734 2.66 -14.77 -5.57
C HIS A 734 1.99 -16.06 -6.04
N ARG A 735 0.86 -16.43 -5.42
CA ARG A 735 0.15 -17.68 -5.73
C ARG A 735 -0.99 -17.45 -6.72
N VAL A 736 -1.00 -18.19 -7.83
CA VAL A 736 -2.00 -18.05 -8.91
C VAL A 736 -2.69 -19.38 -9.17
N VAL A 737 -4.01 -19.36 -9.29
CA VAL A 737 -4.81 -20.50 -9.79
C VAL A 737 -5.38 -20.16 -11.17
N ILE A 738 -5.20 -21.06 -12.13
CA ILE A 738 -5.64 -20.91 -13.53
C ILE A 738 -6.64 -22.01 -13.84
N LEU A 739 -7.89 -21.63 -14.09
CA LEU A 739 -8.98 -22.55 -14.41
C LEU A 739 -9.23 -22.53 -15.93
N PRO A 740 -8.92 -23.62 -16.65
CA PRO A 740 -9.13 -23.67 -18.09
C PRO A 740 -10.60 -23.95 -18.44
N LEU A 741 -11.22 -23.06 -19.21
CA LEU A 741 -12.48 -23.32 -19.90
C LEU A 741 -12.22 -24.06 -21.24
N PHE A 742 -11.81 -25.31 -21.11
CA PHE A 742 -11.41 -26.19 -22.22
C PHE A 742 -12.04 -27.58 -22.02
N PHE A 743 -12.34 -28.30 -23.11
CA PHE A 743 -12.84 -29.67 -23.02
C PHE A 743 -11.74 -30.66 -22.62
N GLY A 744 -10.55 -30.56 -23.22
CA GLY A 744 -9.38 -31.37 -22.89
C GLY A 744 -8.05 -30.60 -23.06
N ASN A 745 -6.92 -31.23 -22.73
CA ASN A 745 -5.62 -30.57 -22.82
C ASN A 745 -5.23 -30.31 -24.28
N SER A 746 -5.15 -29.03 -24.63
CA SER A 746 -4.67 -28.57 -25.94
C SER A 746 -3.23 -28.05 -25.85
N SER A 747 -2.58 -27.88 -27.00
CA SER A 747 -1.28 -27.18 -27.12
C SER A 747 -1.28 -25.77 -26.49
N THR A 748 -2.45 -25.15 -26.34
CA THR A 748 -2.57 -23.87 -25.62
C THR A 748 -2.18 -24.02 -24.15
N LEU A 749 -2.61 -25.11 -23.49
CA LEU A 749 -2.32 -25.38 -22.08
C LEU A 749 -0.92 -25.99 -21.92
N THR A 750 -0.52 -26.90 -22.80
CA THR A 750 0.75 -27.64 -22.64
C THR A 750 1.97 -26.85 -23.14
N GLU A 751 1.85 -26.03 -24.19
CA GLU A 751 2.99 -25.30 -24.78
C GLU A 751 2.93 -23.78 -24.59
N PHE A 752 1.73 -23.17 -24.68
CA PHE A 752 1.60 -21.72 -24.70
C PHE A 752 1.51 -21.12 -23.29
N LEU A 753 0.76 -21.74 -22.39
CA LEU A 753 0.62 -21.30 -21.00
C LEU A 753 1.96 -21.15 -20.25
N PRO A 754 2.91 -22.11 -20.30
CA PRO A 754 4.21 -21.94 -19.65
C PRO A 754 5.00 -20.73 -20.19
N LYS A 755 4.87 -20.43 -21.49
CA LYS A 755 5.52 -19.27 -22.13
C LYS A 755 4.91 -17.96 -21.64
N VAL A 756 3.58 -17.89 -21.50
CA VAL A 756 2.86 -16.71 -20.99
C VAL A 756 3.22 -16.44 -19.53
N LEU A 757 3.26 -17.48 -18.69
CA LEU A 757 3.67 -17.36 -17.27
C LEU A 757 5.08 -16.78 -17.16
N ARG A 758 6.03 -17.33 -17.93
CA ARG A 758 7.43 -16.85 -17.92
C ARG A 758 7.55 -15.42 -18.43
N LYS A 759 6.91 -15.10 -19.55
CA LYS A 759 6.94 -13.75 -20.14
C LYS A 759 6.35 -12.70 -19.19
N SER A 760 5.23 -13.01 -18.53
CA SER A 760 4.58 -12.08 -17.59
C SER A 760 5.43 -11.87 -16.33
N TRP A 761 6.08 -12.94 -15.85
CA TRP A 761 7.02 -12.85 -14.73
C TRP A 761 8.29 -12.07 -15.08
N ASP A 762 8.83 -12.24 -16.29
CA ASP A 762 10.00 -11.48 -16.77
C ASP A 762 9.68 -9.99 -17.00
N ALA A 763 8.44 -9.64 -17.35
CA ALA A 763 7.99 -8.28 -17.65
C ALA A 763 7.66 -7.43 -16.41
N ALA A 764 7.23 -8.04 -15.31
CA ALA A 764 7.08 -7.35 -14.04
C ALA A 764 8.49 -7.06 -13.49
N ASP A 765 8.91 -5.79 -13.48
CA ASP A 765 10.27 -5.29 -13.18
C ASP A 765 10.75 -5.56 -11.74
N SER A 766 10.74 -6.82 -11.31
CA SER A 766 11.33 -7.28 -10.06
C SER A 766 11.49 -8.80 -10.07
N ARG A 767 12.76 -9.23 -10.08
CA ARG A 767 13.21 -10.51 -9.52
C ARG A 767 13.02 -10.53 -7.98
N ALA A 768 11.89 -10.06 -7.48
CA ALA A 768 11.61 -9.87 -6.05
C ALA A 768 10.42 -10.69 -5.56
N ARG A 769 9.77 -11.52 -6.40
CA ARG A 769 8.69 -12.42 -5.96
C ARG A 769 8.79 -13.78 -6.62
N ARG A 770 8.56 -14.84 -5.84
CA ARG A 770 8.38 -16.21 -6.37
C ARG A 770 6.97 -16.31 -6.95
N LEU A 771 6.80 -16.79 -8.19
CA LEU A 771 5.48 -17.10 -8.76
C LEU A 771 5.20 -18.59 -8.60
N GLU A 772 4.11 -18.93 -7.93
CA GLU A 772 3.58 -20.28 -7.82
C GLU A 772 2.26 -20.38 -8.59
N ALA A 773 2.26 -21.05 -9.74
CA ALA A 773 1.06 -21.23 -10.56
C ALA A 773 0.52 -22.67 -10.49
N ARG A 774 -0.78 -22.80 -10.21
CA ARG A 774 -1.53 -24.06 -10.19
C ARG A 774 -2.61 -24.01 -11.27
N VAL A 775 -2.69 -25.06 -12.08
CA VAL A 775 -3.66 -25.13 -13.18
C VAL A 775 -4.70 -26.20 -12.84
N GLY A 776 -5.98 -25.83 -12.90
CA GLY A 776 -7.09 -26.78 -12.73
C GLY A 776 -7.20 -27.71 -13.94
N ARG A 777 -7.85 -28.87 -13.75
CA ARG A 777 -8.15 -29.78 -14.87
C ARG A 777 -9.15 -29.14 -15.84
N CYS A 778 -9.21 -29.67 -17.06
CA CYS A 778 -10.22 -29.30 -18.05
C CYS A 778 -11.63 -29.73 -17.60
N LEU A 779 -12.65 -29.31 -18.35
CA LEU A 779 -14.04 -29.56 -18.01
C LEU A 779 -14.41 -31.04 -18.07
N VAL A 780 -13.94 -31.73 -19.13
CA VAL A 780 -14.10 -33.18 -19.26
C VAL A 780 -12.94 -33.86 -18.54
N ASP A 781 -13.27 -34.75 -17.61
CA ASP A 781 -12.27 -35.52 -16.88
C ASP A 781 -12.17 -36.93 -17.47
N LEU A 782 -11.15 -37.17 -18.31
CA LEU A 782 -10.89 -38.48 -18.91
C LEU A 782 -10.55 -39.55 -17.87
N GLU A 783 -10.03 -39.16 -16.70
CA GLU A 783 -9.73 -40.08 -15.60
C GLU A 783 -10.99 -40.48 -14.82
N ASN A 784 -12.05 -39.68 -14.91
CA ASN A 784 -13.34 -39.96 -14.30
C ASN A 784 -14.48 -39.98 -15.34
N PRO A 785 -14.62 -41.08 -16.12
CA PRO A 785 -15.65 -41.21 -17.14
C PRO A 785 -17.10 -41.13 -16.64
N ARG A 786 -17.30 -41.17 -15.31
CA ARG A 786 -18.61 -41.00 -14.68
C ARG A 786 -19.02 -39.53 -14.53
N ASP A 787 -18.09 -38.60 -14.66
CA ASP A 787 -18.40 -37.17 -14.71
C ASP A 787 -19.02 -36.85 -16.08
N ASP A 788 -20.35 -36.80 -16.08
CA ASP A 788 -21.20 -36.68 -17.26
C ASP A 788 -21.84 -35.29 -17.38
N ARG A 789 -21.38 -34.32 -16.57
CA ARG A 789 -22.03 -33.00 -16.44
C ARG A 789 -22.08 -32.21 -17.74
N ILE A 790 -21.04 -32.28 -18.58
CA ILE A 790 -21.04 -31.65 -19.91
C ILE A 790 -22.08 -32.32 -20.83
N ALA A 791 -22.17 -33.65 -20.80
CA ALA A 791 -23.19 -34.38 -21.58
C ALA A 791 -24.62 -34.03 -21.12
N ARG A 792 -24.85 -33.77 -19.81
CA ARG A 792 -26.15 -33.29 -19.32
C ARG A 792 -26.51 -31.91 -19.82
N ILE A 793 -25.53 -31.00 -19.92
CA ILE A 793 -25.76 -29.67 -20.51
C ILE A 793 -26.18 -29.81 -21.99
N LEU A 794 -25.48 -30.65 -22.76
CA LEU A 794 -25.89 -30.95 -24.14
C LEU A 794 -27.27 -31.62 -24.20
N LEU A 795 -27.58 -32.54 -23.29
CA LEU A 795 -28.87 -33.23 -23.23
C LEU A 795 -30.02 -32.22 -23.07
N GLU A 796 -29.87 -31.22 -22.21
CA GLU A 796 -30.86 -30.15 -22.04
C GLU A 796 -31.07 -29.39 -23.34
N LYS A 797 -29.98 -28.99 -24.02
CA LYS A 797 -30.04 -28.28 -25.31
C LYS A 797 -30.68 -29.12 -26.41
N VAL A 798 -30.31 -30.40 -26.52
CA VAL A 798 -30.87 -31.32 -27.50
C VAL A 798 -32.35 -31.55 -27.24
N LYS A 799 -32.77 -31.76 -25.98
CA LYS A 799 -34.19 -31.99 -25.64
C LYS A 799 -35.09 -30.81 -26.01
N LEU A 800 -34.60 -29.58 -25.88
CA LEU A 800 -35.35 -28.38 -26.30
C LEU A 800 -35.66 -28.39 -27.80
N VAL A 801 -34.69 -28.83 -28.61
CA VAL A 801 -34.80 -28.91 -30.07
C VAL A 801 -35.62 -30.14 -30.50
N VAL A 802 -35.42 -31.29 -29.85
CA VAL A 802 -36.23 -32.51 -30.08
C VAL A 802 -37.72 -32.25 -29.88
N ALA A 803 -38.10 -31.44 -28.88
CA ALA A 803 -39.50 -31.07 -28.65
C ALA A 803 -40.12 -30.23 -29.78
N GLN A 804 -39.29 -29.65 -30.65
CA GLN A 804 -39.69 -28.81 -31.78
C GLN A 804 -39.58 -29.55 -33.13
N ALA A 805 -39.17 -30.82 -33.14
CA ALA A 805 -39.00 -31.61 -34.35
C ALA A 805 -40.35 -31.94 -35.01
N SER A 806 -40.46 -31.75 -36.32
CA SER A 806 -41.71 -32.02 -37.06
C SER A 806 -41.95 -33.52 -37.27
N ALA A 807 -40.86 -34.32 -37.30
CA ALA A 807 -40.90 -35.78 -37.36
C ALA A 807 -40.29 -36.42 -36.09
N PRO A 808 -40.99 -36.40 -34.94
CA PRO A 808 -40.42 -36.76 -33.64
C PRO A 808 -40.19 -38.26 -33.43
N GLN A 809 -40.37 -39.12 -34.44
CA GLN A 809 -40.16 -40.56 -34.35
C GLN A 809 -38.92 -41.07 -35.10
N ASP A 810 -38.24 -40.20 -35.86
CA ASP A 810 -37.04 -40.53 -36.64
C ASP A 810 -36.02 -39.39 -36.51
N ILE A 811 -35.30 -39.35 -35.39
CA ILE A 811 -34.33 -38.28 -35.07
C ILE A 811 -32.91 -38.85 -35.05
N THR A 812 -32.01 -38.18 -35.78
CA THR A 812 -30.55 -38.37 -35.68
C THR A 812 -29.92 -37.15 -35.05
N VAL A 813 -29.13 -37.33 -33.99
CA VAL A 813 -28.35 -36.25 -33.36
C VAL A 813 -26.89 -36.35 -33.84
N LEU A 814 -26.38 -35.29 -34.45
CA LEU A 814 -24.97 -35.14 -34.80
C LEU A 814 -24.32 -34.20 -33.79
N VAL A 815 -23.50 -34.73 -32.89
CA VAL A 815 -22.71 -33.91 -31.96
C VAL A 815 -21.54 -33.33 -32.73
N LEU A 816 -21.54 -32.01 -32.86
CA LEU A 816 -20.61 -31.25 -33.69
C LEU A 816 -19.57 -30.56 -32.84
N GLU A 817 -18.30 -30.85 -33.13
CA GLU A 817 -17.15 -30.15 -32.57
C GLU A 817 -16.35 -29.37 -33.63
N HIS A 818 -15.34 -28.62 -33.20
CA HIS A 818 -14.50 -27.86 -34.13
C HIS A 818 -13.56 -28.76 -34.97
N GLY A 819 -13.16 -29.91 -34.42
CA GLY A 819 -12.03 -30.71 -34.90
C GLY A 819 -10.69 -30.20 -34.33
N THR A 820 -9.77 -31.12 -34.05
CA THR A 820 -8.58 -30.82 -33.24
C THR A 820 -7.33 -31.56 -33.72
N PRO A 821 -6.15 -30.91 -33.67
CA PRO A 821 -4.88 -31.61 -33.87
C PRO A 821 -4.43 -32.39 -32.62
N ASN A 822 -5.11 -32.23 -31.48
CA ASN A 822 -4.76 -32.87 -30.22
C ASN A 822 -5.70 -34.05 -29.95
N ARG A 823 -5.16 -35.27 -29.91
CA ARG A 823 -5.92 -36.50 -29.65
C ARG A 823 -6.69 -36.46 -28.32
N GLU A 824 -6.10 -35.93 -27.25
CA GLU A 824 -6.77 -35.87 -25.94
C GLU A 824 -8.03 -34.97 -25.95
N VAL A 825 -8.04 -33.91 -26.76
CA VAL A 825 -9.23 -33.06 -26.92
C VAL A 825 -10.33 -33.82 -27.66
N HIS A 826 -9.97 -34.60 -28.68
CA HIS A 826 -10.91 -35.45 -29.41
C HIS A 826 -11.44 -36.59 -28.52
N ASP A 827 -10.58 -37.25 -27.75
CA ASP A 827 -11.00 -38.31 -26.84
C ASP A 827 -11.98 -37.76 -25.77
N ALA A 828 -11.80 -36.50 -25.34
CA ALA A 828 -12.72 -35.83 -24.42
C ALA A 828 -14.10 -35.54 -25.05
N THR A 829 -14.15 -35.04 -26.28
CA THR A 829 -15.43 -34.78 -26.98
C THR A 829 -16.12 -36.07 -27.40
N ALA A 830 -15.37 -37.10 -27.79
CA ALA A 830 -15.88 -38.44 -28.04
C ALA A 830 -16.48 -39.07 -26.77
N LEU A 831 -15.86 -38.89 -25.60
CA LEU A 831 -16.41 -39.33 -24.31
C LEU A 831 -17.75 -38.64 -24.02
N VAL A 832 -17.82 -37.32 -24.17
CA VAL A 832 -19.07 -36.55 -24.00
C VAL A 832 -20.16 -37.08 -24.94
N THR A 833 -19.82 -37.36 -26.20
CA THR A 833 -20.75 -37.93 -27.17
C THR A 833 -21.22 -39.33 -26.77
N SER A 834 -20.32 -40.17 -26.25
CA SER A 834 -20.70 -41.49 -25.73
C SER A 834 -21.63 -41.41 -24.52
N GLN A 835 -21.38 -40.49 -23.60
CA GLN A 835 -22.24 -40.24 -22.44
C GLN A 835 -23.63 -39.73 -22.87
N LEU A 836 -23.67 -38.76 -23.79
CA LEU A 836 -24.92 -38.25 -24.35
C LEU A 836 -25.69 -39.36 -25.09
N ARG A 837 -24.96 -40.23 -25.82
CA ARG A 837 -25.54 -41.39 -26.48
C ARG A 837 -26.26 -42.30 -25.51
N GLU A 838 -25.67 -42.59 -24.37
CA GLU A 838 -26.30 -43.40 -23.33
C GLU A 838 -27.54 -42.73 -22.72
N MET A 839 -27.49 -41.42 -22.45
CA MET A 839 -28.61 -40.67 -21.86
C MET A 839 -29.82 -40.56 -22.79
N LEU A 840 -29.59 -40.46 -24.09
CA LEU A 840 -30.64 -40.30 -25.09
C LEU A 840 -31.25 -41.64 -25.55
N ARG A 841 -30.69 -42.80 -25.18
CA ARG A 841 -31.27 -44.13 -25.52
C ARG A 841 -32.72 -44.29 -25.08
N SER A 842 -33.10 -43.65 -23.98
CA SER A 842 -34.47 -43.69 -23.44
C SER A 842 -35.37 -42.56 -23.95
N THR A 843 -34.84 -41.66 -24.79
CA THR A 843 -35.61 -40.54 -25.34
C THR A 843 -36.41 -41.02 -26.56
N PRO A 844 -37.75 -40.96 -26.53
CA PRO A 844 -38.57 -41.43 -27.64
C PRO A 844 -38.20 -40.72 -28.95
N GLY A 845 -38.05 -41.50 -30.03
CA GLY A 845 -37.82 -40.98 -31.38
C GLY A 845 -36.36 -40.74 -31.78
N VAL A 846 -35.42 -40.70 -30.83
CA VAL A 846 -33.98 -40.59 -31.14
C VAL A 846 -33.45 -41.98 -31.55
N GLN A 847 -33.18 -42.15 -32.84
CA GLN A 847 -32.71 -43.41 -33.40
C GLN A 847 -31.18 -43.51 -33.40
N ARG A 848 -30.49 -42.38 -33.59
CA ARG A 848 -29.05 -42.38 -33.80
C ARG A 848 -28.38 -41.14 -33.22
N ILE A 849 -27.16 -41.34 -32.70
CA ILE A 849 -26.33 -40.28 -32.13
C ILE A 849 -24.89 -40.51 -32.61
N GLU A 850 -24.46 -39.67 -33.55
CA GLU A 850 -23.12 -39.71 -34.15
C GLU A 850 -22.34 -38.44 -33.87
N HIS A 851 -21.05 -38.47 -34.18
CA HIS A 851 -20.13 -37.35 -33.98
C HIS A 851 -19.72 -36.77 -35.34
N ALA A 852 -19.46 -35.48 -35.41
CA ALA A 852 -18.97 -34.81 -36.61
C ALA A 852 -18.05 -33.65 -36.22
N CYS A 853 -17.16 -33.25 -37.13
CA CYS A 853 -16.32 -32.07 -36.93
C CYS A 853 -16.53 -31.00 -38.01
N MET A 854 -16.17 -29.76 -37.67
CA MET A 854 -16.23 -28.62 -38.60
C MET A 854 -15.01 -28.54 -39.51
N GLU A 855 -13.83 -28.79 -38.96
CA GLU A 855 -12.57 -28.67 -39.69
C GLU A 855 -11.65 -29.84 -39.36
N ARG A 856 -10.96 -30.35 -40.38
CA ARG A 856 -9.97 -31.41 -40.22
C ARG A 856 -8.70 -31.00 -40.94
N ARG A 857 -7.55 -31.22 -40.31
CA ARG A 857 -6.25 -31.03 -40.96
C ARG A 857 -5.96 -32.19 -41.92
N ASP A 858 -5.24 -31.90 -43.00
CA ASP A 858 -4.76 -32.91 -43.92
C ASP A 858 -3.62 -33.74 -43.29
N GLY A 859 -3.60 -35.06 -43.56
CA GLY A 859 -2.59 -36.00 -43.06
C GLY A 859 -3.19 -37.18 -42.30
N GLU A 860 -2.59 -38.37 -42.44
CA GLU A 860 -3.05 -39.61 -41.79
C GLU A 860 -3.00 -39.50 -40.24
N GLU A 861 -2.10 -38.67 -39.70
CA GLU A 861 -2.03 -38.43 -38.25
C GLU A 861 -3.28 -37.78 -37.65
N TYR A 862 -4.15 -37.17 -38.48
CA TYR A 862 -5.39 -36.50 -38.05
C TYR A 862 -6.66 -37.31 -38.36
N ASP A 863 -6.54 -38.52 -38.91
CA ASP A 863 -7.66 -39.41 -39.27
C ASP A 863 -8.44 -39.93 -38.05
N PHE A 864 -8.00 -39.61 -36.84
CA PHE A 864 -8.81 -39.84 -35.64
C PHE A 864 -10.00 -38.89 -35.54
N ASN A 865 -9.98 -37.73 -36.20
CA ASN A 865 -11.14 -36.84 -36.21
C ASN A 865 -12.29 -37.46 -37.02
N ASP A 866 -13.51 -37.30 -36.51
CA ASP A 866 -14.75 -37.72 -37.14
C ASP A 866 -14.99 -37.05 -38.51
N PRO A 867 -15.91 -37.56 -39.35
CA PRO A 867 -16.21 -36.95 -40.63
C PRO A 867 -16.59 -35.47 -40.52
N LEU A 868 -16.21 -34.69 -41.53
CA LEU A 868 -16.66 -33.31 -41.69
C LEU A 868 -18.20 -33.28 -41.76
N LEU A 869 -18.82 -32.26 -41.15
CA LEU A 869 -20.28 -32.08 -41.18
C LEU A 869 -20.87 -32.17 -42.59
N GLU A 870 -20.16 -31.62 -43.59
CA GLU A 870 -20.57 -31.63 -45.01
C GLU A 870 -20.70 -33.04 -45.63
N LYS A 871 -20.02 -34.05 -45.03
CA LYS A 871 -19.98 -35.45 -45.47
C LYS A 871 -20.67 -36.40 -44.48
N ALA A 872 -21.09 -35.91 -43.32
CA ALA A 872 -21.63 -36.75 -42.25
C ALA A 872 -22.91 -37.50 -42.70
N ILE A 873 -23.77 -36.87 -43.50
CA ILE A 873 -25.02 -37.48 -43.98
C ILE A 873 -24.76 -38.73 -44.82
N ASP A 874 -23.88 -38.63 -45.82
CA ASP A 874 -23.50 -39.75 -46.68
C ASP A 874 -22.69 -40.80 -45.91
N HIS A 875 -21.75 -40.35 -45.06
CA HIS A 875 -20.89 -41.23 -44.28
C HIS A 875 -21.70 -42.15 -43.36
N TYR A 876 -22.68 -41.60 -42.66
CA TYR A 876 -23.56 -42.38 -41.78
C TYR A 876 -24.74 -43.00 -42.53
N GLY A 877 -25.02 -42.63 -43.77
CA GLY A 877 -26.12 -43.18 -44.56
C GLY A 877 -27.50 -42.80 -44.00
N ILE A 878 -27.68 -41.53 -43.63
CA ILE A 878 -28.95 -41.00 -43.11
C ILE A 878 -29.91 -40.77 -44.29
N LYS A 879 -31.11 -41.37 -44.26
CA LYS A 879 -32.04 -41.41 -45.40
C LYS A 879 -33.39 -40.72 -45.18
N SER A 880 -33.81 -40.51 -43.94
CA SER A 880 -35.09 -39.89 -43.56
C SER A 880 -35.00 -39.28 -42.18
N GLY A 881 -36.00 -38.46 -41.82
CA GLY A 881 -36.18 -37.95 -40.47
C GLY A 881 -35.61 -36.55 -40.22
N THR A 882 -35.43 -36.23 -38.93
CA THR A 882 -34.89 -34.96 -38.44
C THR A 882 -33.43 -35.14 -38.01
N VAL A 883 -32.54 -34.32 -38.55
CA VAL A 883 -31.13 -34.23 -38.16
C VAL A 883 -30.94 -33.03 -37.22
N ILE A 884 -30.59 -33.30 -35.96
CA ILE A 884 -30.26 -32.29 -34.97
C ILE A 884 -28.76 -32.16 -34.87
N VAL A 885 -28.23 -31.00 -35.25
CA VAL A 885 -26.81 -30.64 -35.09
C VAL A 885 -26.61 -30.06 -33.69
N SER A 886 -26.07 -30.87 -32.78
CA SER A 886 -25.82 -30.51 -31.39
C SER A 886 -24.45 -29.87 -31.23
N LEU A 887 -24.41 -28.58 -30.90
CA LEU A 887 -23.18 -27.79 -30.85
C LEU A 887 -22.38 -28.01 -29.56
N LEU A 888 -21.28 -28.76 -29.63
CA LEU A 888 -20.29 -28.85 -28.55
C LEU A 888 -19.28 -27.69 -28.62
N PHE A 889 -19.81 -26.47 -28.49
CA PHE A 889 -19.04 -25.22 -28.55
C PHE A 889 -19.32 -24.37 -27.30
N PHE A 890 -18.32 -23.62 -26.82
CA PHE A 890 -18.52 -22.73 -25.67
C PHE A 890 -19.34 -21.49 -25.98
N SER A 891 -19.24 -20.91 -27.17
CA SER A 891 -19.93 -19.66 -27.51
C SER A 891 -20.07 -19.54 -29.02
N GLN A 892 -20.91 -18.59 -29.45
CA GLN A 892 -21.15 -18.25 -30.85
C GLN A 892 -19.89 -17.61 -31.47
N GLY A 893 -18.96 -18.45 -31.91
CA GLY A 893 -17.72 -18.03 -32.56
C GLY A 893 -17.91 -17.63 -34.02
N ARG A 894 -16.83 -17.67 -34.81
CA ARG A 894 -16.91 -17.54 -36.28
C ARG A 894 -17.83 -18.61 -36.89
N HIS A 895 -17.72 -19.84 -36.39
CA HIS A 895 -18.45 -20.99 -36.92
C HIS A 895 -19.88 -21.10 -36.38
N ALA A 896 -20.09 -20.91 -35.08
CA ALA A 896 -21.31 -21.27 -34.35
C ALA A 896 -22.27 -20.09 -34.04
N GLY A 897 -22.23 -19.01 -34.81
CA GLY A 897 -23.12 -17.85 -34.65
C GLY A 897 -24.02 -17.64 -35.86
N GLU A 898 -25.00 -16.73 -35.74
CA GLU A 898 -25.96 -16.41 -36.81
C GLU A 898 -25.24 -15.98 -38.11
N ARG A 899 -25.50 -16.68 -39.22
CA ARG A 899 -24.77 -16.57 -40.52
C ARG A 899 -23.30 -17.01 -40.45
N GLY A 900 -22.94 -17.87 -39.51
CA GLY A 900 -21.63 -18.51 -39.40
C GLY A 900 -21.46 -19.69 -40.34
N ASP A 901 -20.26 -20.30 -40.33
CA ASP A 901 -19.94 -21.40 -41.24
C ASP A 901 -20.86 -22.62 -41.06
N ILE A 902 -21.36 -22.86 -39.84
CA ILE A 902 -22.31 -23.95 -39.58
C ILE A 902 -23.63 -23.69 -40.30
N ASP A 903 -24.17 -22.48 -40.22
CA ASP A 903 -25.42 -22.13 -40.91
C ASP A 903 -25.27 -22.28 -42.43
N VAL A 904 -24.12 -21.88 -42.99
CA VAL A 904 -23.83 -22.05 -44.42
C VAL A 904 -23.79 -23.53 -44.82
N ILE A 905 -23.12 -24.37 -44.04
CA ILE A 905 -23.03 -25.82 -44.32
C ILE A 905 -24.40 -26.48 -44.16
N VAL A 906 -25.17 -26.12 -43.13
CA VAL A 906 -26.51 -26.67 -42.90
C VAL A 906 -27.47 -26.26 -44.02
N GLU A 907 -27.36 -25.04 -44.55
CA GLU A 907 -28.20 -24.57 -45.66
C GLU A 907 -27.86 -25.28 -46.98
N ASP A 908 -26.58 -25.56 -47.21
CA ASP A 908 -26.13 -26.40 -48.32
C ASP A 908 -26.64 -27.85 -48.17
N LEU A 909 -26.58 -28.41 -46.96
CA LEU A 909 -27.14 -29.75 -46.67
C LEU A 909 -28.65 -29.81 -46.86
N LYS A 910 -29.41 -28.79 -46.42
CA LYS A 910 -30.86 -28.67 -46.69
C LYS A 910 -31.16 -28.66 -48.19
N THR A 911 -30.30 -28.02 -48.98
CA THR A 911 -30.43 -27.96 -50.44
C THR A 911 -30.12 -29.31 -51.09
N ARG A 912 -29.07 -30.01 -50.63
CA ARG A 912 -28.67 -31.35 -51.13
C ARG A 912 -29.63 -32.46 -50.71
N TYR A 913 -30.23 -32.37 -49.52
CA TYR A 913 -31.11 -33.39 -48.95
C TYR A 913 -32.47 -32.78 -48.54
N PRO A 914 -33.33 -32.39 -49.50
CA PRO A 914 -34.59 -31.69 -49.21
C PRO A 914 -35.65 -32.54 -48.48
N HIS A 915 -35.38 -33.84 -48.32
CA HIS A 915 -36.24 -34.79 -47.61
C HIS A 915 -35.88 -34.93 -46.12
N LEU A 916 -34.78 -34.32 -45.68
CA LEU A 916 -34.35 -34.29 -44.28
C LEU A 916 -34.70 -32.93 -43.66
N GLU A 917 -35.17 -32.94 -42.43
CA GLU A 917 -35.33 -31.73 -41.62
C GLU A 917 -34.03 -31.48 -40.84
N PHE A 918 -33.53 -30.24 -40.82
CA PHE A 918 -32.31 -29.89 -40.06
C PHE A 918 -32.63 -28.86 -38.98
N GLN A 919 -32.19 -29.15 -37.75
CA GLN A 919 -32.26 -28.22 -36.63
C GLN A 919 -30.89 -28.13 -35.94
N VAL A 920 -30.55 -26.98 -35.39
CA VAL A 920 -29.24 -26.73 -34.74
C VAL A 920 -29.49 -26.29 -33.30
N THR A 921 -28.76 -26.87 -32.35
CA THR A 921 -28.85 -26.43 -30.95
C THR A 921 -28.06 -25.14 -30.71
N GLU A 922 -28.39 -24.41 -29.66
CA GLU A 922 -27.46 -23.38 -29.15
C GLU A 922 -26.14 -24.04 -28.65
N PRO A 923 -25.02 -23.29 -28.64
CA PRO A 923 -23.80 -23.71 -27.95
C PRO A 923 -24.01 -23.79 -26.42
N LEU A 924 -23.01 -24.27 -25.69
CA LEU A 924 -23.02 -24.31 -24.23
C LEU A 924 -23.18 -22.89 -23.63
N GLY A 925 -22.62 -21.88 -24.27
CA GLY A 925 -22.66 -20.48 -23.82
C GLY A 925 -22.12 -20.33 -22.39
N ALA A 926 -22.75 -19.44 -21.64
CA ALA A 926 -22.58 -19.34 -20.20
C ALA A 926 -23.57 -20.24 -19.44
N HIS A 927 -23.62 -21.55 -19.70
CA HIS A 927 -24.49 -22.45 -18.92
C HIS A 927 -24.14 -22.47 -17.42
N ALA A 928 -25.14 -22.57 -16.53
CA ALA A 928 -24.92 -22.56 -15.08
C ALA A 928 -24.05 -23.75 -14.61
N GLY A 929 -24.26 -24.93 -15.17
CA GLY A 929 -23.50 -26.15 -14.84
C GLY A 929 -21.99 -26.06 -15.07
N LEU A 930 -21.51 -25.13 -15.92
CA LEU A 930 -20.07 -24.90 -16.09
C LEU A 930 -19.42 -24.41 -14.79
N SER A 931 -20.12 -23.56 -14.04
CA SER A 931 -19.60 -23.03 -12.77
C SER A 931 -19.52 -24.11 -11.68
N GLU A 932 -20.36 -25.14 -11.72
CA GLU A 932 -20.29 -26.29 -10.80
C GLU A 932 -19.06 -27.14 -11.07
N ILE A 933 -18.79 -27.45 -12.33
CA ILE A 933 -17.58 -28.20 -12.73
C ILE A 933 -16.34 -27.43 -12.29
N LEU A 934 -16.29 -26.12 -12.56
CA LEU A 934 -15.13 -25.27 -12.26
C LEU A 934 -14.89 -25.08 -10.75
N GLN A 935 -15.91 -25.18 -9.90
CA GLN A 935 -15.73 -25.19 -8.44
C GLN A 935 -14.91 -26.41 -7.98
N ASP A 936 -15.20 -27.58 -8.54
CA ASP A 936 -14.44 -28.79 -8.22
C ASP A 936 -13.01 -28.70 -8.76
N ARG A 937 -12.83 -28.20 -9.99
CA ARG A 937 -11.50 -27.99 -10.57
C ARG A 937 -10.66 -27.00 -9.77
N TYR A 938 -11.28 -25.98 -9.19
CA TYR A 938 -10.63 -25.07 -8.26
C TYR A 938 -10.18 -25.78 -6.98
N ARG A 939 -11.06 -26.54 -6.34
CA ARG A 939 -10.73 -27.30 -5.11
C ARG A 939 -9.59 -28.29 -5.34
N GLU A 940 -9.59 -28.97 -6.48
CA GLU A 940 -8.52 -29.87 -6.91
C GLU A 940 -7.20 -29.12 -7.10
N ALA A 941 -7.21 -27.98 -7.80
CA ALA A 941 -6.02 -27.15 -8.03
C ALA A 941 -5.41 -26.64 -6.71
N CYS A 942 -6.23 -26.26 -5.73
CA CYS A 942 -5.76 -25.82 -4.40
C CYS A 942 -5.10 -26.95 -3.58
N LYS A 943 -5.41 -28.22 -3.89
CA LYS A 943 -4.79 -29.39 -3.24
C LYS A 943 -3.58 -29.93 -4.03
N ALA A 944 -3.51 -29.65 -5.33
CA ALA A 944 -2.44 -30.12 -6.20
C ALA A 944 -1.10 -29.44 -5.90
N ALA A 945 0.00 -30.14 -6.14
CA ALA A 945 1.33 -29.54 -6.13
C ALA A 945 1.43 -28.44 -7.22
N PRO A 946 2.22 -27.38 -7.01
CA PRO A 946 2.34 -26.32 -7.99
C PRO A 946 2.96 -26.82 -9.29
N MET A 947 2.27 -26.57 -10.41
CA MET A 947 2.67 -27.00 -11.74
C MET A 947 3.87 -26.18 -12.25
N HIS A 948 3.93 -24.90 -11.89
CA HIS A 948 5.07 -24.02 -12.21
C HIS A 948 5.50 -23.21 -10.99
N ILE A 949 6.81 -23.22 -10.72
CA ILE A 949 7.46 -22.33 -9.74
C ILE A 949 8.52 -21.52 -10.48
N LEU A 950 8.37 -20.20 -10.53
CA LEU A 950 9.41 -19.28 -10.98
C LEU A 950 9.96 -18.55 -9.75
N SER A 951 11.27 -18.63 -9.53
CA SER A 951 11.92 -17.99 -8.39
C SER A 951 13.06 -17.08 -8.85
N PRO A 952 13.31 -15.96 -8.16
CA PRO A 952 14.50 -15.17 -8.39
C PRO A 952 15.71 -15.88 -7.76
N THR A 953 16.26 -16.88 -8.45
CA THR A 953 17.56 -17.44 -8.08
C THR A 953 18.66 -16.80 -8.91
N LEU A 954 19.64 -16.29 -8.16
CA LEU A 954 20.92 -15.76 -8.58
C LEU A 954 21.59 -16.69 -9.60
N PHE A 955 21.49 -16.36 -10.89
CA PHE A 955 22.41 -16.90 -11.88
C PHE A 955 23.79 -16.27 -11.62
N LEU A 956 24.53 -16.88 -10.69
CA LEU A 956 25.96 -16.71 -10.60
C LEU A 956 26.54 -17.33 -11.88
N LYS A 957 26.85 -16.49 -12.87
CA LYS A 957 27.84 -16.84 -13.89
C LYS A 957 29.19 -16.95 -13.18
N LEU A 958 29.57 -18.14 -12.77
CA LEU A 958 30.98 -18.54 -12.71
C LEU A 958 31.16 -19.61 -13.80
N PRO A 959 32.15 -19.51 -14.68
CA PRO A 959 32.46 -20.61 -15.58
C PRO A 959 33.16 -21.70 -14.75
N LEU A 960 32.75 -22.95 -14.88
CA LEU A 960 33.69 -24.08 -14.95
C LEU A 960 32.93 -25.37 -15.26
N LEU A 961 33.08 -25.76 -16.52
CA LEU A 961 33.03 -27.13 -17.00
C LEU A 961 33.78 -28.09 -16.04
N LEU A 962 33.13 -29.20 -15.72
CA LEU A 962 33.61 -30.60 -15.56
C LEU A 962 33.05 -31.28 -14.30
N LEU A 963 32.05 -32.14 -14.54
CA LEU A 963 31.56 -33.23 -13.67
C LEU A 963 32.64 -34.36 -13.57
N PRO A 964 32.55 -35.42 -12.71
CA PRO A 964 31.38 -35.93 -11.95
C PRO A 964 31.61 -36.48 -10.50
N HIS A 965 30.48 -36.88 -9.88
CA HIS A 965 30.25 -37.82 -8.77
C HIS A 965 29.97 -37.33 -7.32
N PRO A 966 28.99 -37.97 -6.61
CA PRO A 966 28.45 -37.50 -5.34
C PRO A 966 29.05 -38.25 -4.15
N HIS A 967 29.88 -37.60 -3.36
CA HIS A 967 30.21 -38.09 -2.01
C HIS A 967 30.50 -36.97 -1.00
N SER A 968 30.01 -35.74 -1.21
CA SER A 968 30.38 -34.60 -0.36
C SER A 968 29.21 -33.83 0.26
N PHE A 969 28.00 -34.39 0.26
CA PHE A 969 26.85 -33.78 0.96
C PHE A 969 26.98 -33.81 2.50
N VAL A 970 27.91 -34.60 3.05
CA VAL A 970 28.16 -34.69 4.50
C VAL A 970 29.16 -33.63 5.02
N LYS A 971 29.91 -32.95 4.14
CA LYS A 971 30.85 -31.87 4.55
C LYS A 971 30.24 -30.47 4.52
N ALA A 972 29.18 -30.24 3.74
CA ALA A 972 28.49 -28.93 3.70
C ALA A 972 27.65 -28.68 4.96
N THR A 973 27.05 -29.71 5.54
CA THR A 973 26.31 -29.61 6.81
C THR A 973 27.21 -29.35 8.00
N LEU A 974 28.50 -29.71 7.91
CA LEU A 974 29.49 -29.44 8.95
C LEU A 974 29.91 -27.96 8.99
N LEU A 975 29.88 -27.25 7.85
CA LEU A 975 30.22 -25.83 7.77
C LEU A 975 29.07 -24.94 8.26
N PHE A 976 27.82 -25.34 8.05
CA PHE A 976 26.66 -24.63 8.59
C PHE A 976 26.57 -24.77 10.12
N LYS A 977 26.99 -25.93 10.66
CA LYS A 977 27.14 -26.14 12.10
C LYS A 977 28.28 -25.30 12.70
N GLN A 978 29.34 -25.00 11.93
CA GLN A 978 30.43 -24.12 12.36
C GLN A 978 30.08 -22.62 12.34
N LEU A 979 29.14 -22.19 11.49
CA LEU A 979 28.66 -20.80 11.47
C LEU A 979 27.69 -20.49 12.63
N VAL A 980 26.81 -21.43 13.00
CA VAL A 980 25.97 -21.29 14.20
C VAL A 980 26.80 -21.35 15.50
N LEU A 981 27.95 -22.03 15.46
CA LEU A 981 28.95 -22.02 16.54
C LEU A 981 29.72 -20.68 16.66
N LEU A 982 29.65 -19.78 15.67
CA LEU A 982 30.35 -18.49 15.71
C LEU A 982 29.58 -17.45 16.55
N ASP A 983 28.24 -17.50 16.55
CA ASP A 983 27.41 -16.69 17.45
C ASP A 983 27.54 -17.13 18.92
N CYS A 984 27.70 -18.44 19.17
CA CYS A 984 28.02 -18.95 20.50
C CYS A 984 29.42 -18.55 20.96
N LYS A 985 30.38 -18.35 20.06
CA LYS A 985 31.75 -17.89 20.40
C LYS A 985 31.82 -16.40 20.72
N LEU A 986 30.92 -15.57 20.16
CA LEU A 986 30.77 -14.16 20.56
C LEU A 986 30.13 -14.04 21.96
N LEU A 987 29.20 -14.93 22.29
CA LEU A 987 28.64 -15.07 23.63
C LEU A 987 29.69 -15.63 24.63
N ASP A 988 30.51 -16.60 24.21
CA ASP A 988 31.65 -17.14 24.99
C ASP A 988 32.78 -16.12 25.15
N LEU A 989 33.01 -15.24 24.16
CA LEU A 989 33.93 -14.10 24.26
C LEU A 989 33.37 -13.02 25.20
N GLY A 990 32.05 -12.77 25.16
CA GLY A 990 31.35 -11.89 26.10
C GLY A 990 31.38 -12.43 27.54
N LEU A 991 31.22 -13.75 27.72
CA LEU A 991 31.34 -14.44 29.01
C LEU A 991 32.79 -14.51 29.51
N LYS A 992 33.78 -14.64 28.62
CA LYS A 992 35.22 -14.55 28.96
C LYS A 992 35.67 -13.12 29.25
N LEU A 993 35.06 -12.11 28.63
CA LEU A 993 35.21 -10.69 28.99
C LEU A 993 34.56 -10.40 30.35
N LEU A 994 33.40 -11.01 30.63
CA LEU A 994 32.78 -10.99 31.95
C LEU A 994 33.66 -11.70 32.99
N SER A 995 34.28 -12.84 32.66
CA SER A 995 35.20 -13.55 33.57
C SER A 995 36.52 -12.81 33.77
N LEU A 996 36.93 -11.96 32.82
CA LEU A 996 38.06 -11.03 33.00
C LEU A 996 37.69 -9.88 33.95
N LEU A 997 36.44 -9.43 33.90
CA LEU A 997 35.87 -8.46 34.85
C LEU A 997 35.63 -9.05 36.26
N VAL A 998 35.48 -10.38 36.38
CA VAL A 998 35.35 -11.12 37.65
C VAL A 998 36.61 -11.05 38.53
N ASN A 999 37.77 -10.68 37.99
CA ASN A 999 38.99 -10.48 38.79
C ASN A 999 39.02 -9.13 39.56
N LEU A 1000 37.98 -8.29 39.43
CA LEU A 1000 37.79 -7.09 40.24
C LEU A 1000 36.64 -7.34 41.23
N GLN A 1001 36.98 -7.33 42.53
CA GLN A 1001 36.16 -7.71 43.68
C GLN A 1001 34.68 -7.30 43.61
N GLN A 1002 33.75 -8.27 43.62
CA GLN A 1002 32.49 -8.30 44.42
C GLN A 1002 31.63 -9.53 44.06
N GLY A 1003 31.63 -10.56 44.92
CA GLY A 1003 31.09 -11.90 44.62
C GLY A 1003 29.64 -12.22 45.03
N TYR A 1004 28.84 -11.28 45.53
CA TYR A 1004 27.55 -11.62 46.17
C TYR A 1004 26.31 -11.42 45.29
N LEU A 1005 26.31 -10.43 44.37
CA LEU A 1005 25.14 -10.12 43.54
C LEU A 1005 24.97 -11.07 42.33
N ILE A 1006 26.08 -11.64 41.86
CA ILE A 1006 26.13 -12.50 40.65
C ILE A 1006 25.56 -13.89 40.92
N LEU A 1007 25.70 -14.42 42.14
CA LEU A 1007 25.10 -15.71 42.54
C LEU A 1007 23.57 -15.67 42.49
N GLN A 1008 22.94 -14.53 42.83
CA GLN A 1008 21.48 -14.39 42.74
C GLN A 1008 20.96 -14.28 41.30
N ILE A 1009 21.76 -13.69 40.39
CA ILE A 1009 21.41 -13.55 38.97
C ILE A 1009 21.58 -14.90 38.26
N ALA A 1010 22.67 -15.63 38.55
CA ALA A 1010 22.91 -16.97 38.01
C ALA A 1010 21.80 -17.95 38.42
N ASP A 1011 21.39 -17.94 39.70
CA ASP A 1011 20.36 -18.85 40.20
C ASP A 1011 18.97 -18.57 39.60
N ARG A 1012 18.61 -17.29 39.41
CA ARG A 1012 17.38 -16.89 38.69
C ARG A 1012 17.40 -17.24 37.21
N THR A 1013 18.56 -17.14 36.56
CA THR A 1013 18.71 -17.43 35.12
C THR A 1013 18.63 -18.94 34.86
N CYS A 1014 19.25 -19.77 35.72
CA CYS A 1014 19.11 -21.22 35.67
C CYS A 1014 17.65 -21.66 35.88
N HIS A 1015 16.92 -21.01 36.79
CA HIS A 1015 15.52 -21.35 37.06
C HIS A 1015 14.56 -20.95 35.92
N LEU A 1016 14.92 -19.94 35.12
CA LEU A 1016 14.20 -19.55 33.90
C LEU A 1016 14.43 -20.52 32.73
N ILE A 1017 15.63 -21.11 32.64
CA ILE A 1017 16.00 -22.08 31.60
C ILE A 1017 15.32 -23.44 31.83
N GLU A 1018 15.19 -23.90 33.08
CA GLU A 1018 14.48 -25.15 33.43
C GLU A 1018 12.98 -25.13 33.09
N LYS A 1019 12.35 -23.94 32.96
CA LYS A 1019 10.92 -23.79 32.64
C LYS A 1019 10.60 -23.68 31.14
N ALA A 1020 11.60 -23.57 30.27
CA ALA A 1020 11.40 -23.51 28.83
C ALA A 1020 11.37 -24.93 28.23
N SER A 1021 10.19 -25.40 27.84
CA SER A 1021 9.91 -26.79 27.41
C SER A 1021 10.44 -27.18 26.01
N PHE A 1022 11.46 -26.49 25.48
CA PHE A 1022 12.07 -26.79 24.18
C PHE A 1022 13.58 -26.51 24.23
N ILE A 1023 14.35 -27.33 24.94
CA ILE A 1023 15.81 -27.22 24.99
C ILE A 1023 16.46 -28.60 24.86
N ASP A 1024 17.46 -28.65 23.97
CA ASP A 1024 18.25 -29.83 23.60
C ASP A 1024 19.16 -30.32 24.73
N LYS A 1025 19.41 -31.63 24.78
CA LYS A 1025 20.05 -32.36 25.90
C LYS A 1025 21.48 -31.90 26.18
N SER A 1026 22.19 -31.36 25.17
CA SER A 1026 23.57 -30.87 25.34
C SER A 1026 23.70 -29.53 26.10
N LEU A 1027 22.62 -28.74 26.15
CA LEU A 1027 22.61 -27.48 26.91
C LEU A 1027 22.41 -27.75 28.42
N MET A 1028 21.63 -28.78 28.76
CA MET A 1028 21.43 -29.23 30.15
C MET A 1028 22.72 -29.76 30.78
N ASP A 1029 23.53 -30.50 30.01
CA ASP A 1029 24.84 -30.98 30.48
C ASP A 1029 25.83 -29.82 30.70
N SER A 1030 25.70 -28.72 29.96
CA SER A 1030 26.53 -27.52 30.14
C SER A 1030 26.11 -26.69 31.35
N VAL A 1031 24.81 -26.64 31.66
CA VAL A 1031 24.28 -25.98 32.87
C VAL A 1031 24.66 -26.75 34.15
N ALA A 1032 24.75 -28.09 34.08
CA ALA A 1032 25.20 -28.93 35.19
C ALA A 1032 26.70 -28.76 35.52
N ILE A 1033 27.51 -28.29 34.57
CA ILE A 1033 28.93 -27.97 34.75
C ILE A 1033 29.11 -26.54 35.30
N CYS A 1034 28.12 -25.67 35.10
CA CYS A 1034 28.14 -24.27 35.54
C CYS A 1034 27.55 -24.06 36.96
N ARG A 1035 26.69 -24.98 37.43
CA ARG A 1035 26.37 -25.16 38.86
C ARG A 1035 27.56 -25.74 39.60
#